data_AF-A0A563W4X0-F1
#
_entry.id   AF-A0A563W4X0-F1
#
_cell.length_a   1.000
_cell.length_b   1.000
_cell.length_c   1.000
_cell.angle_alpha   90.00
_cell.angle_beta   90.00
_cell.angle_gamma   90.00
#
_symmetry.space_group_name_H-M   'P 1'
#
loop_
_entity.id
_entity.type
_entity.pdbx_description
1 polymer ?
#
loop_
_entity_poly.entity_id
_entity_poly.type
_entity_poly.pdbx_seq_one_letter_code
_entity_poly.pdbx_strand_id
1 'polypeptide(L)'
;MQPPLGIAGDPMRLMFEKDLTPHPQYAAYYKWLQNDYQADAIVHFGMHGTVEWLPGSPLGNTGYSWSDILLGNLPNLYIYAANNPSESLLAKRRGYGTLISHNVPPYGRAGLYKELISLRELIAEYREDTEKNTALRDIITQKIIDAGLERDCKFTEGEKQGISFTVENSKLFSKQVINNYFVEVYEYLQILEQRLFSSGLHILGKKPDAENLYAYLEAYLAEYCPPEPVLQAICQGSDRETILSIYHGYMGQQYANSKYHIASDHIEKAIVVRDLLLQTTDEMTNLLRGLNGEYIPPAPGGDLLRDGAGVLPTGRNIHALDPYRMPSPGAYERGREIAKKIISEHLAENDSYPETVAVMLWGLDAIKTKGESLGILLELVGAEPIKEGTGRIVRYELMSLDKLGHPRIDVLANLSGIFRDTFVNIIELLDDLFQRAAEAEETPENNFIHKHYLALKEQGIDNASARLFSNPAGDFGSLVNDQVVDSNWESGDELANTWTKRNSFSYGRKDKGQARPEVLQQLLKTSDRIVQEIDSVEYGLTDIQEYYGNTGGLKLAAEKSSGKEVEASFVESFSKDTTPRKLKDLLRMEYRTKLLNPKWAEAMADQGSGGAYEISQRMTALIGWGGTANFQDDWVYDQAADTYMLDAEMAKKLQDANPEAFRNIVGRAIEAHGRGFWDTDDEKLEKLRELYQSAEDELEGVTL
;
A
#
# COMPACT_ATOMS: atom_id res chain seq x y z
N MET A 1 -0.19 26.74 10.72
CA MET A 1 0.46 25.46 10.38
C MET A 1 0.95 24.83 11.66
N GLN A 2 0.70 23.54 11.83
CA GLN A 2 1.28 22.79 12.95
C GLN A 2 2.82 22.81 12.81
N PRO A 3 3.59 23.12 13.87
CA PRO A 3 5.05 23.02 13.81
C PRO A 3 5.48 21.58 13.50
N PRO A 4 6.61 21.36 12.81
CA PRO A 4 7.13 20.02 12.59
C PRO A 4 7.43 19.34 13.92
N LEU A 5 7.26 18.00 14.02
CA LEU A 5 7.56 17.27 15.24
C LEU A 5 9.04 17.32 15.62
N GLY A 6 9.91 17.24 14.61
CA GLY A 6 11.36 17.36 14.73
C GLY A 6 11.85 18.74 14.31
N ILE A 7 13.02 19.14 14.83
CA ILE A 7 13.76 20.30 14.34
C ILE A 7 14.85 19.77 13.42
N ALA A 8 14.81 20.16 12.13
CA ALA A 8 15.87 19.84 11.19
C ALA A 8 17.23 20.32 11.74
N GLY A 9 18.22 19.44 11.77
CA GLY A 9 19.56 19.75 12.30
C GLY A 9 19.79 19.46 13.79
N ASP A 10 18.84 18.83 14.51
CA ASP A 10 19.08 18.24 15.84
C ASP A 10 19.14 16.69 15.76
N PRO A 11 20.18 16.12 15.13
CA PRO A 11 20.30 14.68 14.93
C PRO A 11 20.50 13.93 16.25
N MET A 12 20.89 14.62 17.32
CA MET A 12 21.04 14.03 18.65
C MET A 12 19.69 13.59 19.23
N ARG A 13 18.60 14.31 18.92
CA ARG A 13 17.26 13.96 19.38
C ARG A 13 16.73 12.68 18.73
N LEU A 14 16.90 12.59 17.41
CA LEU A 14 16.55 11.41 16.60
C LEU A 14 17.38 10.16 16.99
N MET A 15 18.65 10.35 17.37
CA MET A 15 19.56 9.26 17.71
C MET A 15 19.54 8.85 19.20
N PHE A 16 19.21 9.73 20.13
CA PHE A 16 19.43 9.50 21.58
C PHE A 16 18.24 9.78 22.50
N GLU A 17 17.20 10.51 22.08
CA GLU A 17 16.03 10.71 22.94
C GLU A 17 15.05 9.53 22.82
N LYS A 18 14.98 8.74 23.89
CA LYS A 18 14.02 7.63 24.04
C LYS A 18 12.56 8.08 24.14
N ASP A 19 12.34 9.38 24.38
CA ASP A 19 11.06 9.87 24.88
C ASP A 19 10.34 10.80 23.90
N LEU A 20 10.87 10.97 22.67
CA LEU A 20 10.35 11.80 21.55
C LEU A 20 9.48 12.97 22.05
N THR A 21 10.04 13.76 22.95
CA THR A 21 9.29 14.85 23.57
C THR A 21 9.07 15.95 22.53
N PRO A 22 7.89 16.61 22.47
CA PRO A 22 7.69 17.73 21.56
C PRO A 22 8.67 18.85 21.91
N HIS A 23 9.23 19.52 20.90
CA HIS A 23 10.08 20.69 21.15
C HIS A 23 9.26 21.88 21.71
N PRO A 24 9.89 22.85 22.41
CA PRO A 24 9.17 23.93 23.07
C PRO A 24 8.25 24.74 22.14
N GLN A 25 8.62 24.95 20.87
CA GLN A 25 7.76 25.66 19.90
C GLN A 25 6.52 24.84 19.52
N TYR A 26 6.62 23.51 19.39
CA TYR A 26 5.46 22.64 19.19
C TYR A 26 4.50 22.72 20.37
N ALA A 27 5.03 22.64 21.60
CA ALA A 27 4.22 22.77 22.80
C ALA A 27 3.60 24.18 22.93
N ALA A 28 4.37 25.22 22.62
CA ALA A 28 3.91 26.61 22.66
C ALA A 28 2.75 26.86 21.68
N TYR A 29 2.77 26.24 20.50
CA TYR A 29 1.67 26.35 19.53
C TYR A 29 0.33 25.90 20.14
N TYR A 30 0.29 24.71 20.75
CA TYR A 30 -0.93 24.20 21.38
C TYR A 30 -1.32 24.95 22.65
N LYS A 31 -0.34 25.47 23.41
CA LYS A 31 -0.62 26.29 24.60
C LYS A 31 -1.11 27.69 24.24
N TRP A 32 -0.63 28.26 23.13
CA TRP A 32 -1.15 29.50 22.57
C TRP A 32 -2.60 29.32 22.12
N LEU A 33 -2.92 28.23 21.41
CA LEU A 33 -4.29 27.91 21.00
C LEU A 33 -5.27 27.86 22.18
N GLN A 34 -4.85 27.27 23.31
CA GLN A 34 -5.67 27.14 24.51
C GLN A 34 -5.79 28.44 25.31
N ASN A 35 -4.68 29.13 25.55
CA ASN A 35 -4.63 30.17 26.58
C ASN A 35 -4.75 31.59 26.01
N ASP A 36 -4.13 31.85 24.84
CA ASP A 36 -4.01 33.19 24.29
C ASP A 36 -5.00 33.42 23.15
N TYR A 37 -5.03 32.50 22.17
CA TYR A 37 -6.02 32.54 21.08
C TYR A 37 -7.40 32.12 21.56
N GLN A 38 -7.46 31.23 22.56
CA GLN A 38 -8.69 30.72 23.18
C GLN A 38 -9.63 30.09 22.15
N ALA A 39 -9.10 29.16 21.34
CA ALA A 39 -9.90 28.41 20.37
C ALA A 39 -11.06 27.68 21.06
N ASP A 40 -12.26 27.76 20.49
CA ASP A 40 -13.41 26.95 20.95
C ASP A 40 -13.32 25.49 20.46
N ALA A 41 -12.65 25.26 19.33
CA ALA A 41 -12.42 23.95 18.74
C ALA A 41 -11.19 23.98 17.80
N ILE A 42 -10.63 22.81 17.52
CA ILE A 42 -9.61 22.60 16.48
C ILE A 42 -10.20 21.71 15.39
N VAL A 43 -9.91 22.03 14.13
CA VAL A 43 -10.14 21.15 13.00
C VAL A 43 -8.79 20.79 12.39
N HIS A 44 -8.41 19.51 12.47
CA HIS A 44 -7.26 18.98 11.75
C HIS A 44 -7.68 18.52 10.35
N PHE A 45 -6.86 18.87 9.36
CA PHE A 45 -7.00 18.46 7.96
C PHE A 45 -5.78 17.64 7.55
N GLY A 46 -6.00 16.62 6.72
CA GLY A 46 -4.96 15.71 6.23
C GLY A 46 -5.13 14.29 6.78
N MET A 47 -4.33 13.35 6.26
CA MET A 47 -4.36 11.95 6.69
C MET A 47 -4.33 11.81 8.21
N HIS A 48 -3.54 12.62 8.92
CA HIS A 48 -3.55 12.70 10.38
C HIS A 48 -2.88 14.00 10.84
N GLY A 49 -3.10 14.37 12.11
CA GLY A 49 -2.25 15.31 12.82
C GLY A 49 -1.00 14.59 13.31
N THR A 50 -0.09 15.31 13.96
CA THR A 50 1.09 14.68 14.59
C THR A 50 0.99 14.55 16.11
N VAL A 51 0.00 15.18 16.75
CA VAL A 51 -0.11 15.27 18.22
C VAL A 51 -0.55 13.96 18.85
N GLU A 52 -1.41 13.21 18.18
CA GLU A 52 -1.92 11.90 18.59
C GLU A 52 -0.83 10.81 18.55
N TRP A 53 0.23 11.02 17.76
CA TRP A 53 1.37 10.11 17.60
C TRP A 53 2.49 10.36 18.62
N LEU A 54 2.42 11.46 19.36
CA LEU A 54 3.41 11.75 20.41
C LEU A 54 3.38 10.71 21.53
N PRO A 55 4.49 10.50 22.24
CA PRO A 55 4.60 9.48 23.29
C PRO A 55 3.52 9.58 24.37
N GLY A 56 3.05 8.41 24.82
CA GLY A 56 2.00 8.29 25.83
C GLY A 56 1.25 6.97 25.75
N SER A 57 0.21 6.81 26.58
CA SER A 57 -0.57 5.56 26.69
C SER A 57 -1.31 5.22 25.39
N PRO A 58 -1.23 3.98 24.87
CA PRO A 58 -1.85 3.57 23.59
C PRO A 58 -3.38 3.72 23.57
N LEU A 59 -4.01 3.60 24.74
CA LEU A 59 -5.43 3.86 24.97
C LEU A 59 -5.59 4.38 26.40
N GLY A 60 -6.56 5.27 26.61
CA GLY A 60 -6.85 5.82 27.93
C GLY A 60 -5.74 6.77 28.37
N ASN A 61 -5.61 7.88 27.65
CA ASN A 61 -4.68 8.95 27.96
C ASN A 61 -4.69 9.32 29.45
N THR A 62 -3.52 9.71 29.95
CA THR A 62 -3.33 10.20 31.31
C THR A 62 -2.69 11.58 31.26
N GLY A 63 -2.58 12.27 32.40
CA GLY A 63 -1.83 13.54 32.48
C GLY A 63 -0.33 13.43 32.18
N TYR A 64 0.17 12.24 31.83
CA TYR A 64 1.52 11.99 31.33
C TYR A 64 1.57 11.72 29.81
N SER A 65 0.42 11.62 29.13
CA SER A 65 0.36 11.51 27.67
C SER A 65 0.52 12.89 27.04
N TRP A 66 1.43 13.04 26.07
CA TRP A 66 1.63 14.33 25.41
C TRP A 66 0.39 14.85 24.69
N SER A 67 -0.37 13.96 24.06
CA SER A 67 -1.61 14.33 23.41
C SER A 67 -2.63 14.93 24.38
N ASP A 68 -2.72 14.41 25.61
CA ASP A 68 -3.57 14.96 26.68
C ASP A 68 -3.06 16.33 27.15
N ILE A 69 -1.76 16.43 27.41
CA ILE A 69 -1.11 17.67 27.86
C ILE A 69 -1.30 18.78 26.82
N LEU A 70 -1.19 18.47 25.53
CA LEU A 70 -1.23 19.45 24.45
C LEU A 70 -2.64 19.79 24.01
N LEU A 71 -3.55 18.83 23.85
CA LEU A 71 -4.92 19.11 23.43
C LEU A 71 -5.79 19.60 24.59
N GLY A 72 -5.55 19.10 25.81
CA GLY A 72 -6.34 19.42 26.99
C GLY A 72 -7.83 19.17 26.75
N ASN A 73 -8.64 20.20 27.00
CA ASN A 73 -10.10 20.12 26.87
C ASN A 73 -10.61 20.62 25.51
N LEU A 74 -9.74 20.93 24.55
CA LEU A 74 -10.18 21.45 23.25
C LEU A 74 -10.93 20.37 22.47
N PRO A 75 -12.19 20.62 22.05
CA PRO A 75 -12.86 19.78 21.07
C PRO A 75 -12.02 19.67 19.80
N ASN A 76 -11.70 18.44 19.41
CA ASN A 76 -10.84 18.16 18.28
C ASN A 76 -11.63 17.44 17.18
N LEU A 77 -11.83 18.11 16.06
CA LEU A 77 -12.45 17.54 14.87
C LEU A 77 -11.36 17.17 13.86
N TYR A 78 -11.61 16.11 13.10
CA TYR A 78 -10.73 15.69 12.02
C TYR A 78 -11.52 15.51 10.72
N ILE A 79 -10.95 15.98 9.63
CA ILE A 79 -11.31 15.55 8.29
C ILE A 79 -10.43 14.36 7.93
N TYR A 80 -11.03 13.18 7.75
CA TYR A 80 -10.29 11.91 7.61
C TYR A 80 -10.77 11.12 6.39
N ALA A 81 -9.89 10.44 5.68
CA ALA A 81 -10.31 9.60 4.56
C ALA A 81 -11.17 8.42 5.06
N ALA A 82 -12.31 8.17 4.42
CA ALA A 82 -13.21 7.07 4.78
C ALA A 82 -12.52 5.69 4.73
N ASN A 83 -11.55 5.55 3.83
CA ASN A 83 -10.72 4.36 3.66
C ASN A 83 -9.50 4.34 4.57
N ASN A 84 -9.36 5.17 5.60
CA ASN A 84 -8.24 5.02 6.56
C ASN A 84 -8.76 4.81 7.99
N PRO A 85 -9.55 3.75 8.25
CA PRO A 85 -10.11 3.51 9.57
C PRO A 85 -9.05 3.22 10.63
N SER A 86 -7.87 2.70 10.26
CA SER A 86 -6.81 2.30 11.18
C SER A 86 -6.20 3.47 11.91
N GLU A 87 -5.71 4.47 11.18
CA GLU A 87 -5.08 5.64 11.80
C GLU A 87 -6.14 6.53 12.45
N SER A 88 -7.36 6.53 11.91
CA SER A 88 -8.49 7.24 12.51
C SER A 88 -8.76 6.80 13.96
N LEU A 89 -8.43 5.55 14.32
CA LEU A 89 -8.52 5.07 15.70
C LEU A 89 -7.51 5.76 16.63
N LEU A 90 -6.31 6.10 16.17
CA LEU A 90 -5.32 6.85 16.94
C LEU A 90 -5.83 8.26 17.20
N ALA A 91 -6.29 8.96 16.16
CA ALA A 91 -6.89 10.29 16.29
C ALA A 91 -8.05 10.28 17.30
N LYS A 92 -8.91 9.25 17.28
CA LYS A 92 -9.99 9.08 18.27
C LYS A 92 -9.49 8.80 19.68
N ARG A 93 -8.64 7.79 19.86
CA ARG A 93 -8.26 7.24 21.16
C ARG A 93 -7.26 8.11 21.90
N ARG A 94 -6.36 8.75 21.15
CA ARG A 94 -5.25 9.55 21.69
C ARG A 94 -5.44 11.04 21.45
N GLY A 95 -6.11 11.44 20.37
CA GLY A 95 -6.36 12.84 20.02
C GLY A 95 -7.76 13.36 20.40
N TYR A 96 -8.60 12.52 21.02
CA TYR A 96 -10.00 12.82 21.32
C TYR A 96 -10.83 13.24 20.08
N GLY A 97 -10.41 12.76 18.91
CA GLY A 97 -10.92 13.18 17.61
C GLY A 97 -12.37 12.76 17.35
N THR A 98 -13.22 13.72 16.99
CA THR A 98 -14.49 13.47 16.31
C THR A 98 -14.26 13.56 14.81
N LEU A 99 -14.45 12.45 14.13
CA LEU A 99 -14.11 12.35 12.71
C LEU A 99 -15.27 12.79 11.83
N ILE A 100 -14.94 13.46 10.75
CA ILE A 100 -15.79 13.71 9.60
C ILE A 100 -15.10 13.03 8.42
N SER A 101 -15.59 11.85 8.05
CA SER A 101 -15.01 11.13 6.93
C SER A 101 -15.18 11.90 5.63
N HIS A 102 -14.23 11.80 4.71
CA HIS A 102 -14.38 12.27 3.34
C HIS A 102 -14.15 11.12 2.36
N ASN A 103 -14.66 11.27 1.14
CA ASN A 103 -14.50 10.23 0.12
C ASN A 103 -13.05 10.13 -0.36
N VAL A 104 -12.70 8.96 -0.90
CA VAL A 104 -11.45 8.79 -1.65
C VAL A 104 -11.51 9.55 -2.97
N PRO A 105 -10.39 9.90 -3.61
CA PRO A 105 -10.41 10.54 -4.92
C PRO A 105 -11.11 9.69 -5.98
N PRO A 106 -11.54 10.30 -7.11
CA PRO A 106 -12.09 9.55 -8.22
C PRO A 106 -11.08 8.54 -8.79
N TYR A 107 -11.60 7.44 -9.33
CA TYR A 107 -10.78 6.44 -10.01
C TYR A 107 -10.52 6.82 -11.47
N GLY A 108 -9.40 6.37 -12.00
CA GLY A 108 -9.09 6.33 -13.42
C GLY A 108 -8.58 4.96 -13.81
N ARG A 109 -8.75 4.57 -15.07
CA ARG A 109 -8.07 3.42 -15.65
C ARG A 109 -6.80 3.89 -16.34
N ALA A 110 -5.69 3.22 -16.06
CA ALA A 110 -4.38 3.57 -16.60
C ALA A 110 -4.42 3.65 -18.13
N GLY A 111 -5.09 2.70 -18.78
CA GLY A 111 -5.03 2.56 -20.22
C GLY A 111 -3.62 2.20 -20.68
N LEU A 112 -3.44 2.13 -22.00
CA LEU A 112 -2.12 2.03 -22.61
C LEU A 112 -1.74 3.38 -23.23
N TYR A 113 -0.44 3.61 -23.37
CA TYR A 113 0.11 4.84 -23.94
C TYR A 113 1.34 4.54 -24.79
N LYS A 114 1.70 5.49 -25.66
CA LYS A 114 2.86 5.41 -26.56
C LYS A 114 2.90 4.05 -27.30
N GLU A 115 4.02 3.35 -27.23
CA GLU A 115 4.26 2.12 -27.98
C GLU A 115 3.40 0.94 -27.52
N LEU A 116 2.94 0.94 -26.26
CA LEU A 116 2.15 -0.14 -25.68
C LEU A 116 0.79 -0.33 -26.39
N ILE A 117 0.19 0.76 -26.88
CA ILE A 117 -1.05 0.71 -27.68
C ILE A 117 -0.79 -0.08 -28.96
N SER A 118 0.25 0.32 -29.70
CA SER A 118 0.62 -0.30 -30.97
C SER A 118 1.03 -1.76 -30.80
N LEU A 119 1.70 -2.10 -29.70
CA LEU A 119 2.09 -3.47 -29.39
C LEU A 119 0.88 -4.37 -29.15
N ARG A 120 -0.11 -3.89 -28.38
CA ARG A 120 -1.36 -4.63 -28.12
C ARG A 120 -2.10 -4.94 -29.43
N GLU A 121 -2.21 -3.96 -30.32
CA GLU A 121 -2.87 -4.12 -31.63
C GLU A 121 -2.13 -5.12 -32.52
N LEU A 122 -0.80 -5.04 -32.58
CA LEU A 122 0.02 -5.96 -33.36
C LEU A 122 -0.06 -7.40 -32.84
N ILE A 123 -0.06 -7.60 -31.52
CA ILE A 123 -0.25 -8.94 -30.95
C ILE A 123 -1.67 -9.44 -31.21
N ALA A 124 -2.70 -8.58 -31.14
CA ALA A 124 -4.06 -8.96 -31.47
C ALA A 124 -4.19 -9.41 -32.94
N GLU A 125 -3.66 -8.63 -33.88
CA GLU A 125 -3.63 -8.96 -35.31
C GLU A 125 -2.85 -10.27 -35.56
N TYR A 126 -1.70 -10.45 -34.90
CA TYR A 126 -0.93 -11.68 -35.01
C TYR A 126 -1.70 -12.92 -34.55
N ARG A 127 -2.54 -12.79 -33.51
CA ARG A 127 -3.35 -13.88 -32.96
C ARG A 127 -4.56 -14.26 -33.82
N GLU A 128 -5.01 -13.41 -34.73
CA GLU A 128 -6.12 -13.73 -35.64
C GLU A 128 -5.75 -14.88 -36.60
N ASP A 129 -4.52 -14.87 -37.13
CA ASP A 129 -3.97 -15.94 -37.97
C ASP A 129 -2.43 -15.95 -37.88
N THR A 130 -1.90 -16.73 -36.95
CA THR A 130 -0.46 -16.79 -36.66
C THR A 130 0.38 -17.30 -37.84
N GLU A 131 -0.24 -17.99 -38.81
CA GLU A 131 0.46 -18.49 -40.00
C GLU A 131 0.54 -17.42 -41.08
N LYS A 132 -0.56 -16.72 -41.38
CA LYS A 132 -0.55 -15.63 -42.37
C LYS A 132 0.23 -14.41 -41.87
N ASN A 133 0.15 -14.11 -40.58
CA ASN A 133 0.73 -12.90 -39.99
C ASN A 133 2.15 -13.12 -39.45
N THR A 134 2.88 -14.12 -39.95
CA THR A 134 4.25 -14.46 -39.49
C THR A 134 5.24 -13.30 -39.60
N ALA A 135 5.03 -12.38 -40.56
CA ALA A 135 5.85 -11.18 -40.72
C ALA A 135 5.77 -10.22 -39.52
N LEU A 136 4.68 -10.24 -38.74
CA LEU A 136 4.52 -9.38 -37.56
C LEU A 136 5.40 -9.83 -36.39
N ARG A 137 5.89 -11.08 -36.37
CA ARG A 137 6.70 -11.60 -35.26
C ARG A 137 7.94 -10.75 -34.98
N ASP A 138 8.67 -10.36 -36.03
CA ASP A 138 9.88 -9.56 -35.89
C ASP A 138 9.54 -8.14 -35.39
N ILE A 139 8.43 -7.57 -35.86
CA ILE A 139 7.95 -6.24 -35.45
C ILE A 139 7.50 -6.25 -33.98
N ILE A 140 6.73 -7.26 -33.57
CA ILE A 140 6.28 -7.44 -32.18
C ILE A 140 7.49 -7.63 -31.27
N THR A 141 8.45 -8.46 -31.67
CA THR A 141 9.68 -8.69 -30.91
C THR A 141 10.46 -7.39 -30.71
N GLN A 142 10.63 -6.61 -31.78
CA GLN A 142 11.32 -5.32 -31.70
C GLN A 142 10.60 -4.35 -30.75
N LYS A 143 9.25 -4.25 -30.84
CA LYS A 143 8.48 -3.38 -29.95
C LYS A 143 8.48 -3.81 -28.48
N ILE A 144 8.57 -5.10 -28.19
CA ILE A 144 8.74 -5.58 -26.81
C ILE A 144 10.06 -5.05 -26.24
N ILE A 145 11.13 -5.10 -27.03
CA ILE A 145 12.46 -4.61 -26.66
C ILE A 145 12.47 -3.08 -26.52
N ASP A 146 11.90 -2.36 -27.49
CA ASP A 146 11.87 -0.89 -27.48
C ASP A 146 11.08 -0.36 -26.26
N ALA A 147 10.01 -1.06 -25.87
CA ALA A 147 9.22 -0.73 -24.68
C ALA A 147 9.85 -1.21 -23.35
N GLY A 148 10.95 -1.97 -23.39
CA GLY A 148 11.63 -2.55 -22.24
C GLY A 148 10.80 -3.60 -21.48
N LEU A 149 9.83 -4.23 -22.15
CA LEU A 149 8.88 -5.15 -21.51
C LEU A 149 9.50 -6.49 -21.12
N GLU A 150 10.71 -6.82 -21.56
CA GLU A 150 11.43 -8.01 -21.14
C GLU A 150 11.76 -8.02 -19.65
N ARG A 151 11.77 -6.85 -19.00
CA ARG A 151 11.93 -6.71 -17.54
C ARG A 151 10.63 -6.98 -16.79
N ASP A 152 9.49 -6.64 -17.40
CA ASP A 152 8.15 -6.85 -16.85
C ASP A 152 7.65 -8.29 -17.07
N CYS A 153 7.87 -8.80 -18.28
CA CYS A 153 7.49 -10.14 -18.73
C CYS A 153 8.75 -10.83 -19.21
N LYS A 154 9.39 -11.61 -18.34
CA LYS A 154 10.64 -12.29 -18.69
C LYS A 154 10.39 -13.43 -19.67
N PHE A 155 11.18 -13.49 -20.73
CA PHE A 155 11.17 -14.63 -21.65
C PHE A 155 11.87 -15.85 -21.01
N THR A 156 11.11 -16.59 -20.21
CA THR A 156 11.61 -17.67 -19.32
C THR A 156 12.38 -18.76 -20.07
N GLU A 157 11.94 -19.18 -21.26
CA GLU A 157 12.64 -20.17 -22.08
C GLU A 157 14.00 -19.68 -22.56
N GLY A 158 14.15 -18.39 -22.83
CA GLY A 158 15.42 -17.75 -23.19
C GLY A 158 16.36 -17.68 -22.01
N GLU A 159 15.88 -17.23 -20.84
CA GLU A 159 16.67 -17.14 -19.61
C GLU A 159 17.25 -18.51 -19.20
N LYS A 160 16.44 -19.58 -19.26
CA LYS A 160 16.89 -20.96 -18.98
C LYS A 160 18.04 -21.42 -19.88
N GLN A 161 18.14 -20.87 -21.08
CA GLN A 161 19.18 -21.20 -22.06
C GLN A 161 20.32 -20.16 -22.10
N GLY A 162 20.25 -19.10 -21.28
CA GLY A 162 21.20 -17.98 -21.31
C GLY A 162 21.16 -17.18 -22.62
N ILE A 163 20.02 -17.18 -23.31
CA ILE A 163 19.83 -16.49 -24.60
C ILE A 163 19.01 -15.22 -24.35
N SER A 164 19.59 -14.07 -24.68
CA SER A 164 18.88 -12.78 -24.60
C SER A 164 17.75 -12.71 -25.62
N PHE A 165 16.64 -12.09 -25.24
CA PHE A 165 15.50 -11.90 -26.13
C PHE A 165 15.78 -10.78 -27.14
N THR A 166 16.14 -11.15 -28.38
CA THR A 166 16.36 -10.24 -29.51
C THR A 166 15.57 -10.71 -30.73
N VAL A 167 15.38 -9.86 -31.73
CA VAL A 167 14.72 -10.26 -33.00
C VAL A 167 15.45 -11.43 -33.67
N GLU A 168 16.78 -11.48 -33.60
CA GLU A 168 17.57 -12.56 -34.17
C GLU A 168 17.46 -13.84 -33.34
N ASN A 169 17.58 -13.72 -32.01
CA ASN A 169 17.52 -14.86 -31.10
C ASN A 169 16.13 -15.44 -30.99
N SER A 170 15.07 -14.64 -31.11
CA SER A 170 13.69 -15.12 -31.05
C SER A 170 13.43 -16.16 -32.13
N LYS A 171 14.10 -16.08 -33.29
CA LYS A 171 14.01 -17.03 -34.41
C LYS A 171 14.59 -18.42 -34.10
N LEU A 172 15.43 -18.53 -33.07
CA LEU A 172 15.98 -19.80 -32.59
C LEU A 172 14.93 -20.65 -31.86
N PHE A 173 13.87 -20.02 -31.35
CA PHE A 173 12.81 -20.69 -30.62
C PHE A 173 11.66 -21.11 -31.54
N SER A 174 10.99 -22.20 -31.16
CA SER A 174 9.82 -22.70 -31.89
C SER A 174 8.70 -21.65 -31.92
N LYS A 175 7.87 -21.69 -32.96
CA LYS A 175 6.69 -20.82 -33.09
C LYS A 175 5.81 -20.87 -31.83
N GLN A 176 5.58 -22.07 -31.29
CA GLN A 176 4.74 -22.24 -30.11
C GLN A 176 5.26 -21.50 -28.88
N VAL A 177 6.58 -21.53 -28.64
CA VAL A 177 7.20 -20.87 -27.50
C VAL A 177 7.05 -19.36 -27.60
N ILE A 178 7.31 -18.78 -28.78
CA ILE A 178 7.12 -17.34 -29.00
C ILE A 178 5.65 -16.94 -28.91
N ASN A 179 4.74 -17.78 -29.42
CA ASN A 179 3.31 -17.50 -29.33
C ASN A 179 2.83 -17.46 -27.88
N ASN A 180 3.30 -18.38 -27.04
CA ASN A 180 2.99 -18.37 -25.61
C ASN A 180 3.52 -17.08 -24.95
N TYR A 181 4.76 -16.70 -25.23
CA TYR A 181 5.32 -15.45 -24.70
C TYR A 181 4.53 -14.21 -25.16
N PHE A 182 4.09 -14.14 -26.42
CA PHE A 182 3.23 -13.05 -26.87
C PHE A 182 1.86 -13.04 -26.19
N VAL A 183 1.32 -14.20 -25.79
CA VAL A 183 0.10 -14.28 -24.98
C VAL A 183 0.35 -13.72 -23.58
N GLU A 184 1.47 -14.07 -22.93
CA GLU A 184 1.85 -13.53 -21.62
C GLU A 184 2.00 -12.00 -21.66
N VAL A 185 2.70 -11.47 -22.66
CA VAL A 185 2.84 -10.02 -22.87
C VAL A 185 1.48 -9.37 -23.12
N TYR A 186 0.60 -10.00 -23.91
CA TYR A 186 -0.74 -9.48 -24.16
C TYR A 186 -1.59 -9.44 -22.89
N GLU A 187 -1.54 -10.49 -22.07
CA GLU A 187 -2.22 -10.54 -20.77
C GLU A 187 -1.68 -9.48 -19.81
N TYR A 188 -0.37 -9.26 -19.78
CA TYR A 188 0.25 -8.18 -19.03
C TYR A 188 -0.23 -6.80 -19.48
N LEU A 189 -0.29 -6.54 -20.79
CA LEU A 189 -0.82 -5.30 -21.34
C LEU A 189 -2.29 -5.08 -20.95
N GLN A 190 -3.10 -6.13 -20.92
CA GLN A 190 -4.48 -6.04 -20.43
C GLN A 190 -4.55 -5.69 -18.93
N ILE A 191 -3.65 -6.26 -18.12
CA ILE A 191 -3.55 -5.92 -16.70
C ILE A 191 -3.20 -4.43 -16.54
N LEU A 192 -2.17 -3.94 -17.27
CA LEU A 192 -1.80 -2.52 -17.24
C LEU A 192 -2.96 -1.63 -17.67
N GLU A 193 -3.61 -1.94 -18.80
CA GLU A 193 -4.71 -1.15 -19.35
C GLU A 193 -5.87 -0.98 -18.37
N GLN A 194 -6.19 -2.05 -17.63
CA GLN A 194 -7.33 -2.10 -16.72
C GLN A 194 -7.02 -1.65 -15.30
N ARG A 195 -5.74 -1.48 -14.94
CA ARG A 195 -5.33 -1.12 -13.58
C ARG A 195 -5.91 0.23 -13.18
N LEU A 196 -6.47 0.27 -11.98
CA LEU A 196 -7.05 1.48 -11.41
C LEU A 196 -5.96 2.34 -10.77
N PHE A 197 -6.16 3.65 -10.82
CA PHE A 197 -5.36 4.64 -10.11
C PHE A 197 -6.25 5.79 -9.62
N SER A 198 -5.74 6.63 -8.72
CA SER A 198 -6.44 7.85 -8.29
C SER A 198 -6.29 8.96 -9.35
N SER A 199 -7.37 9.36 -10.01
CA SER A 199 -7.34 10.29 -11.14
C SER A 199 -7.36 11.77 -10.75
N GLY A 200 -7.21 12.08 -9.47
CA GLY A 200 -7.13 13.44 -8.96
C GLY A 200 -7.09 13.47 -7.43
N LEU A 201 -7.43 14.63 -6.87
CA LEU A 201 -7.58 14.83 -5.43
C LEU A 201 -9.04 15.05 -5.05
N HIS A 202 -9.41 14.62 -3.85
CA HIS A 202 -10.74 14.89 -3.30
C HIS A 202 -10.88 16.35 -2.87
N ILE A 203 -12.04 16.96 -3.12
CA ILE A 203 -12.38 18.30 -2.62
C ILE A 203 -13.54 18.15 -1.63
N LEU A 204 -13.29 18.51 -0.37
CA LEU A 204 -14.24 18.34 0.74
C LEU A 204 -15.62 18.95 0.40
N GLY A 205 -16.67 18.14 0.49
CA GLY A 205 -18.05 18.53 0.20
C GLY A 205 -18.41 18.72 -1.26
N LYS A 206 -17.47 18.59 -2.20
CA LYS A 206 -17.75 18.69 -3.64
C LYS A 206 -18.35 17.38 -4.13
N LYS A 207 -19.57 17.43 -4.65
CA LYS A 207 -20.22 16.27 -5.25
C LYS A 207 -19.43 15.79 -6.47
N PRO A 208 -19.32 14.47 -6.70
CA PRO A 208 -18.83 13.96 -7.96
C PRO A 208 -19.79 14.38 -9.08
N ASP A 209 -19.22 14.82 -10.21
CA ASP A 209 -19.97 15.02 -11.45
C ASP A 209 -20.26 13.68 -12.14
N ALA A 210 -20.90 13.72 -13.32
CA ALA A 210 -21.31 12.51 -14.04
C ALA A 210 -20.11 11.63 -14.46
N GLU A 211 -18.95 12.24 -14.77
CA GLU A 211 -17.73 11.51 -15.15
C GLU A 211 -17.12 10.80 -13.94
N ASN A 212 -17.02 11.50 -12.81
CA ASN A 212 -16.53 10.93 -11.56
C ASN A 212 -17.47 9.83 -11.04
N LEU A 213 -18.79 10.03 -11.11
CA LEU A 213 -19.78 9.00 -10.79
C LEU A 213 -19.61 7.77 -11.67
N TYR A 214 -19.43 7.96 -12.98
CA TYR A 214 -19.19 6.86 -13.91
C TYR A 214 -17.94 6.07 -13.49
N ALA A 215 -16.83 6.75 -13.18
CA ALA A 215 -15.60 6.11 -12.76
C ALA A 215 -15.76 5.30 -11.46
N TYR A 216 -16.42 5.86 -10.43
CA TYR A 216 -16.70 5.12 -9.19
C TYR A 216 -17.55 3.87 -9.43
N LEU A 217 -18.63 4.00 -10.20
CA LEU A 217 -19.55 2.89 -10.44
C LEU A 217 -18.91 1.82 -11.32
N GLU A 218 -18.16 2.20 -12.36
CA GLU A 218 -17.46 1.27 -13.22
C GLU A 218 -16.40 0.48 -12.43
N ALA A 219 -15.62 1.16 -11.58
CA ALA A 219 -14.64 0.51 -10.72
C ALA A 219 -15.32 -0.43 -9.70
N TYR A 220 -16.38 0.02 -9.05
CA TYR A 220 -17.10 -0.75 -8.02
C TYR A 220 -17.81 -1.99 -8.59
N LEU A 221 -18.45 -1.87 -9.76
CA LEU A 221 -19.22 -2.95 -10.34
C LEU A 221 -18.34 -3.93 -11.13
N ALA A 222 -17.20 -3.46 -11.67
CA ALA A 222 -16.24 -4.25 -12.43
C ALA A 222 -16.92 -5.12 -13.50
N GLU A 223 -16.78 -6.45 -13.42
CA GLU A 223 -17.40 -7.40 -14.36
C GLU A 223 -18.95 -7.41 -14.36
N TYR A 224 -19.58 -6.79 -13.36
CA TYR A 224 -21.03 -6.63 -13.25
C TYR A 224 -21.52 -5.24 -13.67
N CYS A 225 -20.66 -4.44 -14.29
CA CYS A 225 -20.99 -3.10 -14.77
C CYS A 225 -22.05 -3.15 -15.88
N PRO A 226 -23.16 -2.39 -15.78
CA PRO A 226 -24.18 -2.33 -16.82
C PRO A 226 -23.61 -1.74 -18.13
N PRO A 227 -24.26 -2.01 -19.29
CA PRO A 227 -23.84 -1.43 -20.56
C PRO A 227 -23.74 0.09 -20.44
N GLU A 228 -22.77 0.67 -21.14
CA GLU A 228 -22.43 2.10 -21.06
C GLU A 228 -23.65 3.03 -21.14
N PRO A 229 -24.64 2.85 -22.06
CA PRO A 229 -25.82 3.73 -22.10
C PRO A 229 -26.66 3.70 -20.82
N VAL A 230 -26.73 2.54 -20.16
CA VAL A 230 -27.45 2.37 -18.88
C VAL A 230 -26.67 3.03 -17.75
N LEU A 231 -25.35 2.84 -17.71
CA LEU A 231 -24.51 3.45 -16.69
C LEU A 231 -24.50 4.98 -16.80
N GLN A 232 -24.44 5.52 -18.02
CA GLN A 232 -24.56 6.96 -18.29
C GLN A 232 -25.91 7.50 -17.81
N ALA A 233 -27.01 6.81 -18.08
CA ALA A 233 -28.34 7.22 -17.61
C ALA A 233 -28.40 7.27 -16.06
N ILE A 234 -27.76 6.31 -15.38
CA ILE A 234 -27.62 6.31 -13.92
C ILE A 234 -26.82 7.54 -13.46
N CYS A 235 -25.67 7.81 -14.06
CA CYS A 235 -24.81 8.93 -13.66
C CYS A 235 -25.44 10.31 -13.91
N GLN A 236 -26.29 10.41 -14.93
CA GLN A 236 -27.05 11.62 -15.27
C GLN A 236 -28.27 11.85 -14.36
N GLY A 237 -28.55 10.94 -13.43
CA GLY A 237 -29.69 11.06 -12.50
C GLY A 237 -31.05 10.75 -13.12
N SER A 238 -31.09 9.94 -14.18
CA SER A 238 -32.37 9.45 -14.74
C SER A 238 -33.17 8.68 -13.69
N ASP A 239 -34.50 8.73 -13.79
CA ASP A 239 -35.37 7.96 -12.92
C ASP A 239 -35.27 6.45 -13.24
N ARG A 240 -35.73 5.64 -12.28
CA ARG A 240 -35.66 4.18 -12.36
C ARG A 240 -36.38 3.59 -13.56
N GLU A 241 -37.55 4.12 -13.93
CA GLU A 241 -38.33 3.60 -15.07
C GLU A 241 -37.59 3.86 -16.37
N THR A 242 -37.02 5.05 -16.52
CA THR A 242 -36.16 5.41 -17.66
C THR A 242 -34.93 4.51 -17.77
N ILE A 243 -34.21 4.29 -16.67
CA ILE A 243 -33.02 3.40 -16.64
C ILE A 243 -33.39 1.98 -17.07
N LEU A 244 -34.48 1.43 -16.51
CA LEU A 244 -34.94 0.07 -16.85
C LEU A 244 -35.44 -0.01 -18.30
N SER A 245 -36.06 1.05 -18.83
CA SER A 245 -36.46 1.11 -20.23
C SER A 245 -35.25 1.09 -21.17
N ILE A 246 -34.18 1.84 -20.86
CA ILE A 246 -32.93 1.84 -21.64
C ILE A 246 -32.30 0.44 -21.57
N TYR A 247 -32.24 -0.16 -20.38
CA TYR A 247 -31.72 -1.51 -20.21
C TYR A 247 -32.51 -2.55 -21.01
N HIS A 248 -33.84 -2.54 -20.93
CA HIS A 248 -34.69 -3.45 -21.71
C HIS A 248 -34.60 -3.20 -23.21
N GLY A 249 -34.46 -1.95 -23.64
CA GLY A 249 -34.22 -1.61 -25.04
C GLY A 249 -32.89 -2.18 -25.55
N TYR A 250 -31.83 -2.05 -24.75
CA TYR A 250 -30.51 -2.60 -25.05
C TYR A 250 -30.53 -4.14 -25.11
N MET A 251 -31.17 -4.78 -24.13
CA MET A 251 -31.32 -6.24 -24.09
C MET A 251 -32.19 -6.76 -25.24
N GLY A 252 -33.29 -6.07 -25.55
CA GLY A 252 -34.22 -6.38 -26.64
C GLY A 252 -33.56 -6.38 -28.03
N GLN A 253 -32.51 -5.57 -28.22
CA GLN A 253 -31.73 -5.53 -29.47
C GLN A 253 -30.67 -6.65 -29.58
N GLN A 254 -30.25 -7.28 -28.46
CA GLN A 254 -29.14 -8.25 -28.42
C GLN A 254 -29.52 -9.67 -27.93
N TYR A 255 -30.80 -10.03 -27.85
CA TYR A 255 -31.29 -11.34 -27.35
C TYR A 255 -30.79 -12.61 -28.09
N ALA A 256 -29.87 -12.50 -29.05
CA ALA A 256 -29.27 -13.63 -29.77
C ALA A 256 -27.92 -14.13 -29.21
N ASN A 257 -27.21 -13.39 -28.35
CA ASN A 257 -25.91 -13.83 -27.80
C ASN A 257 -25.77 -13.50 -26.29
N SER A 258 -26.15 -14.43 -25.42
CA SER A 258 -26.16 -14.22 -23.96
C SER A 258 -24.75 -14.28 -23.34
N LYS A 259 -24.14 -13.10 -23.14
CA LYS A 259 -23.04 -12.86 -22.17
C LYS A 259 -23.33 -11.70 -21.19
N TYR A 260 -24.46 -10.99 -21.36
CA TYR A 260 -24.78 -9.74 -20.65
C TYR A 260 -26.07 -9.78 -19.82
N HIS A 261 -26.48 -10.96 -19.29
CA HIS A 261 -27.57 -10.97 -18.32
C HIS A 261 -27.07 -10.44 -16.97
N ILE A 262 -27.08 -9.12 -16.84
CA ILE A 262 -26.82 -8.47 -15.57
C ILE A 262 -28.10 -8.54 -14.76
N ALA A 263 -28.04 -9.16 -13.59
CA ALA A 263 -29.20 -9.21 -12.70
C ALA A 263 -29.66 -7.77 -12.41
N SER A 264 -30.98 -7.53 -12.42
CA SER A 264 -31.59 -6.24 -12.05
C SER A 264 -30.99 -5.65 -10.76
N ASP A 265 -30.58 -6.54 -9.85
CA ASP A 265 -29.94 -6.22 -8.59
C ASP A 265 -28.67 -5.38 -8.73
N HIS A 266 -27.89 -5.52 -9.81
CA HIS A 266 -26.69 -4.70 -10.02
C HIS A 266 -27.01 -3.28 -10.48
N ILE A 267 -28.08 -3.10 -11.26
CA ILE A 267 -28.60 -1.78 -11.63
C ILE A 267 -29.11 -1.07 -10.36
N GLU A 268 -29.86 -1.77 -9.51
CA GLU A 268 -30.32 -1.22 -8.23
C GLU A 268 -29.14 -0.86 -7.31
N LYS A 269 -28.11 -1.72 -7.22
CA LYS A 269 -26.89 -1.40 -6.47
C LYS A 269 -26.19 -0.15 -7.00
N ALA A 270 -26.08 -0.01 -8.32
CA ALA A 270 -25.48 1.17 -8.96
C ALA A 270 -26.25 2.45 -8.62
N ILE A 271 -27.59 2.40 -8.68
CA ILE A 271 -28.47 3.50 -8.27
C ILE A 271 -28.24 3.88 -6.81
N VAL A 272 -28.21 2.90 -5.90
CA VAL A 272 -27.97 3.14 -4.46
C VAL A 272 -26.61 3.79 -4.22
N VAL A 273 -25.54 3.26 -4.82
CA VAL A 273 -24.18 3.83 -4.65
C VAL A 273 -24.12 5.25 -5.20
N ARG A 274 -24.71 5.50 -6.37
CA ARG A 274 -24.81 6.84 -6.97
C ARG A 274 -25.54 7.82 -6.04
N ASP A 275 -26.65 7.42 -5.45
CA ASP A 275 -27.42 8.26 -4.52
C ASP A 275 -26.66 8.54 -3.21
N LEU A 276 -25.84 7.59 -2.74
CA LEU A 276 -24.97 7.76 -1.57
C LEU A 276 -23.77 8.66 -1.88
N LEU A 277 -23.14 8.53 -3.05
CA LEU A 277 -22.06 9.40 -3.53
C LEU A 277 -22.56 10.85 -3.69
N LEU A 278 -23.79 11.06 -4.14
CA LEU A 278 -24.36 12.41 -4.25
C LEU A 278 -24.60 13.10 -2.89
N GLN A 279 -24.49 12.37 -1.78
CA GLN A 279 -24.55 12.90 -0.42
C GLN A 279 -23.18 13.38 0.10
N THR A 280 -22.12 13.46 -0.71
CA THR A 280 -20.81 14.03 -0.31
C THR A 280 -20.90 15.42 0.35
N THR A 281 -21.96 16.21 0.10
CA THR A 281 -22.21 17.47 0.82
C THR A 281 -22.40 17.31 2.33
N ASP A 282 -22.68 16.10 2.80
CA ASP A 282 -22.73 15.77 4.22
C ASP A 282 -21.37 15.97 4.91
N GLU A 283 -20.26 15.91 4.18
CA GLU A 283 -18.92 16.21 4.71
C GLU A 283 -18.87 17.62 5.31
N MET A 284 -19.28 18.63 4.54
CA MET A 284 -19.33 20.01 5.03
C MET A 284 -20.46 20.23 6.05
N THR A 285 -21.61 19.60 5.82
CA THR A 285 -22.76 19.72 6.74
C THR A 285 -22.41 19.22 8.13
N ASN A 286 -21.78 18.05 8.23
CA ASN A 286 -21.44 17.45 9.51
C ASN A 286 -20.18 18.03 10.13
N LEU A 287 -19.25 18.59 9.34
CA LEU A 287 -18.21 19.47 9.90
C LEU A 287 -18.82 20.65 10.65
N LEU A 288 -19.78 21.35 10.03
CA LEU A 288 -20.46 22.48 10.68
C LEU A 288 -21.25 22.04 11.93
N ARG A 289 -21.97 20.93 11.86
CA ARG A 289 -22.66 20.35 13.03
C ARG A 289 -21.69 20.02 14.17
N GLY A 290 -20.54 19.45 13.86
CA GLY A 290 -19.54 19.08 14.84
C GLY A 290 -18.96 20.30 15.54
N LEU A 291 -18.69 21.37 14.78
CA LEU A 291 -18.30 22.68 15.33
C LEU A 291 -19.41 23.30 16.21
N ASN A 292 -20.67 22.96 15.94
CA ASN A 292 -21.84 23.36 16.72
C ASN A 292 -22.10 22.47 17.95
N GLY A 293 -21.24 21.48 18.22
CA GLY A 293 -21.41 20.53 19.33
C GLY A 293 -22.53 19.51 19.13
N GLU A 294 -22.99 19.30 17.90
CA GLU A 294 -24.05 18.35 17.57
C GLU A 294 -23.50 16.93 17.37
N TYR A 295 -24.40 15.94 17.43
CA TYR A 295 -24.04 14.54 17.23
C TYR A 295 -23.72 14.25 15.75
N ILE A 296 -22.54 13.67 15.52
CA ILE A 296 -22.12 13.20 14.19
C ILE A 296 -22.44 11.71 14.04
N PRO A 297 -23.24 11.30 13.03
CA PRO A 297 -23.60 9.91 12.84
C PRO A 297 -22.37 9.02 12.56
N PRO A 298 -22.25 7.84 13.21
CA PRO A 298 -21.18 6.91 12.96
C PRO A 298 -21.41 6.10 11.69
N ALA A 299 -20.33 5.61 11.09
CA ALA A 299 -20.34 4.68 9.96
C ALA A 299 -19.11 3.75 10.01
N PRO A 300 -19.12 2.57 9.38
CA PRO A 300 -17.90 1.81 9.19
C PRO A 300 -16.96 2.58 8.24
N GLY A 301 -15.70 2.73 8.62
CA GLY A 301 -14.64 3.12 7.69
C GLY A 301 -14.18 1.89 6.89
N GLY A 302 -13.77 2.10 5.65
CA GLY A 302 -13.44 1.03 4.71
C GLY A 302 -13.32 1.54 3.29
N ASP A 303 -13.16 0.62 2.36
CA ASP A 303 -12.95 0.91 0.94
C ASP A 303 -14.22 0.61 0.12
N LEU A 304 -14.61 1.46 -0.83
CA LEU A 304 -15.83 1.23 -1.62
C LEU A 304 -15.73 -0.03 -2.50
N LEU A 305 -14.58 -0.26 -3.12
CA LEU A 305 -14.37 -1.40 -4.02
C LEU A 305 -14.40 -2.72 -3.25
N ARG A 306 -13.88 -2.71 -2.02
CA ARG A 306 -13.77 -3.89 -1.16
C ARG A 306 -14.98 -4.10 -0.23
N ASP A 307 -15.32 -3.11 0.57
CA ASP A 307 -16.34 -3.19 1.63
C ASP A 307 -17.75 -2.82 1.13
N GLY A 308 -17.83 -2.18 -0.04
CA GLY A 308 -19.07 -1.86 -0.73
C GLY A 308 -19.79 -0.64 -0.18
N ALA A 309 -21.04 -0.46 -0.60
CA ALA A 309 -21.84 0.75 -0.36
C ALA A 309 -22.00 1.13 1.13
N GLY A 310 -21.76 0.21 2.07
CA GLY A 310 -21.89 0.47 3.51
C GLY A 310 -20.91 1.48 4.08
N VAL A 311 -19.83 1.80 3.35
CA VAL A 311 -18.87 2.86 3.73
C VAL A 311 -19.36 4.26 3.34
N LEU A 312 -20.43 4.34 2.54
CA LEU A 312 -21.07 5.57 2.09
C LEU A 312 -22.41 5.81 2.83
N PRO A 313 -22.89 7.06 2.94
CA PRO A 313 -22.23 8.27 2.47
C PRO A 313 -21.09 8.70 3.42
N THR A 314 -20.21 9.55 2.91
CA THR A 314 -19.17 10.19 3.73
C THR A 314 -19.74 11.34 4.57
N GLY A 315 -18.89 12.04 5.30
CA GLY A 315 -19.27 13.02 6.32
C GLY A 315 -19.73 12.35 7.60
N ARG A 316 -19.12 11.22 7.99
CA ARG A 316 -19.54 10.40 9.14
C ARG A 316 -18.41 10.21 10.14
N ASN A 317 -18.76 9.90 11.37
CA ASN A 317 -17.80 9.60 12.41
C ASN A 317 -17.36 8.13 12.32
N ILE A 318 -16.43 7.84 11.40
CA ILE A 318 -16.09 6.47 11.03
C ILE A 318 -15.52 5.65 12.20
N HIS A 319 -15.72 4.33 12.18
CA HIS A 319 -15.12 3.38 13.10
C HIS A 319 -14.56 2.16 12.35
N ALA A 320 -13.67 1.41 13.01
CA ALA A 320 -13.16 0.15 12.50
C ALA A 320 -14.17 -1.00 12.73
N LEU A 321 -13.71 -2.14 13.23
CA LEU A 321 -14.48 -3.37 13.42
C LEU A 321 -14.37 -3.93 14.85
N ASP A 322 -15.09 -5.02 15.14
CA ASP A 322 -14.96 -5.80 16.38
C ASP A 322 -13.73 -6.74 16.31
N PRO A 323 -12.64 -6.47 17.07
CA PRO A 323 -11.41 -7.25 17.00
C PRO A 323 -11.57 -8.69 17.52
N TYR A 324 -12.65 -9.02 18.21
CA TYR A 324 -12.91 -10.40 18.67
C TYR A 324 -13.46 -11.31 17.58
N ARG A 325 -13.72 -10.80 16.37
CA ARG A 325 -14.28 -11.57 15.24
C ARG A 325 -13.29 -11.78 14.11
N MET A 326 -12.01 -11.48 14.33
CA MET A 326 -10.94 -11.61 13.34
C MET A 326 -10.18 -12.94 13.47
N PRO A 327 -9.86 -13.61 12.34
CA PRO A 327 -10.29 -13.28 11.00
C PRO A 327 -11.77 -13.62 10.75
N SER A 328 -12.41 -12.87 9.84
CA SER A 328 -13.72 -13.28 9.32
C SER A 328 -13.60 -14.58 8.50
N PRO A 329 -14.67 -15.38 8.31
CA PRO A 329 -14.59 -16.61 7.51
C PRO A 329 -14.03 -16.41 6.09
N GLY A 330 -14.47 -15.35 5.40
CA GLY A 330 -13.98 -15.04 4.05
C GLY A 330 -12.52 -14.62 4.04
N ALA A 331 -12.11 -13.82 5.02
CA ALA A 331 -10.71 -13.40 5.19
C ALA A 331 -9.79 -14.58 5.51
N TYR A 332 -10.25 -15.51 6.34
CA TYR A 332 -9.53 -16.75 6.65
C TYR A 332 -9.29 -17.56 5.38
N GLU A 333 -10.33 -17.88 4.59
CA GLU A 333 -10.14 -18.70 3.37
C GLU A 333 -9.28 -18.00 2.31
N ARG A 334 -9.44 -16.68 2.12
CA ARG A 334 -8.59 -15.91 1.19
C ARG A 334 -7.13 -15.91 1.64
N GLY A 335 -6.87 -15.63 2.92
CA GLY A 335 -5.52 -15.65 3.47
C GLY A 335 -4.85 -17.02 3.34
N ARG A 336 -5.61 -18.11 3.53
CA ARG A 336 -5.10 -19.47 3.29
C ARG A 336 -4.74 -19.70 1.84
N GLU A 337 -5.55 -19.25 0.90
CA GLU A 337 -5.25 -19.35 -0.53
C GLU A 337 -3.94 -18.64 -0.87
N ILE A 338 -3.76 -17.42 -0.36
CA ILE A 338 -2.54 -16.62 -0.53
C ILE A 338 -1.32 -17.36 0.01
N ALA A 339 -1.38 -17.86 1.25
CA ALA A 339 -0.27 -18.59 1.87
C ALA A 339 0.14 -19.83 1.06
N LYS A 340 -0.84 -20.59 0.53
CA LYS A 340 -0.56 -21.74 -0.34
C LYS A 340 0.12 -21.35 -1.64
N LYS A 341 -0.25 -20.21 -2.24
CA LYS A 341 0.42 -19.68 -3.44
C LYS A 341 1.86 -19.31 -3.13
N ILE A 342 2.13 -18.63 -2.01
CA ILE A 342 3.49 -18.29 -1.56
C ILE A 342 4.34 -19.55 -1.35
N ILE A 343 3.79 -20.58 -0.71
CA ILE A 343 4.48 -21.86 -0.51
C ILE A 343 4.78 -22.51 -1.87
N SER A 344 3.80 -22.52 -2.78
CA SER A 344 3.94 -23.13 -4.11
C SER A 344 4.98 -22.41 -4.97
N GLU A 345 4.99 -21.07 -4.95
CA GLU A 345 5.99 -20.24 -5.62
C GLU A 345 7.40 -20.51 -5.07
N HIS A 346 7.55 -20.63 -3.75
CA HIS A 346 8.84 -20.94 -3.15
C HIS A 346 9.33 -22.35 -3.48
N LEU A 347 8.45 -23.35 -3.45
CA LEU A 347 8.76 -24.72 -3.87
C LEU A 347 9.19 -24.78 -5.33
N ALA A 348 8.51 -24.06 -6.23
CA ALA A 348 8.84 -24.04 -7.64
C ALA A 348 10.21 -23.41 -7.94
N GLU A 349 10.66 -22.48 -7.08
CA GLU A 349 11.93 -21.77 -7.24
C GLU A 349 13.10 -22.46 -6.51
N ASN A 350 12.84 -23.16 -5.39
CA ASN A 350 13.89 -23.62 -4.46
C ASN A 350 13.84 -25.12 -4.15
N ASP A 351 12.89 -25.88 -4.72
CA ASP A 351 12.67 -27.32 -4.47
C ASP A 351 12.56 -27.70 -2.97
N SER A 352 12.19 -26.73 -2.12
CA SER A 352 12.07 -26.87 -0.67
C SER A 352 11.00 -25.92 -0.13
N TYR A 353 10.46 -26.22 1.07
CA TYR A 353 9.53 -25.32 1.74
C TYR A 353 10.29 -24.13 2.36
N PRO A 354 9.69 -22.92 2.40
CA PRO A 354 10.31 -21.81 3.10
C PRO A 354 10.38 -22.15 4.59
N GLU A 355 11.52 -21.95 5.24
CA GLU A 355 11.64 -22.23 6.68
C GLU A 355 10.99 -21.14 7.52
N THR A 356 11.10 -19.88 7.08
CA THR A 356 10.43 -18.74 7.72
C THR A 356 9.83 -17.80 6.69
N VAL A 357 8.59 -17.38 6.92
CA VAL A 357 7.92 -16.34 6.13
C VAL A 357 7.61 -15.17 7.05
N ALA A 358 8.09 -13.98 6.72
CA ALA A 358 7.71 -12.79 7.45
C ALA A 358 6.34 -12.29 6.96
N VAL A 359 5.39 -12.13 7.88
CA VAL A 359 4.04 -11.68 7.59
C VAL A 359 3.84 -10.30 8.22
N MET A 360 3.51 -9.33 7.38
CA MET A 360 3.18 -7.99 7.83
C MET A 360 1.75 -7.98 8.38
N LEU A 361 1.60 -7.65 9.67
CA LEU A 361 0.31 -7.48 10.34
C LEU A 361 0.08 -6.00 10.61
N TRP A 362 -0.66 -5.36 9.73
CA TRP A 362 -0.85 -3.92 9.74
C TRP A 362 -2.31 -3.56 9.99
N GLY A 363 -2.52 -2.48 10.73
CA GLY A 363 -3.88 -2.04 11.07
C GLY A 363 -4.70 -1.68 9.83
N LEU A 364 -4.06 -1.11 8.80
CA LEU A 364 -4.72 -0.60 7.60
C LEU A 364 -5.38 -1.72 6.80
N ASP A 365 -4.60 -2.73 6.38
CA ASP A 365 -5.13 -3.92 5.71
C ASP A 365 -5.99 -4.75 6.65
N ALA A 366 -5.55 -5.08 7.87
CA ALA A 366 -6.27 -6.04 8.71
C ALA A 366 -7.70 -5.59 9.05
N ILE A 367 -7.95 -4.28 9.15
CA ILE A 367 -9.30 -3.73 9.34
C ILE A 367 -10.13 -3.88 8.07
N LYS A 368 -9.65 -3.39 6.92
CA LYS A 368 -10.37 -3.47 5.64
C LYS A 368 -10.60 -4.91 5.20
N THR A 369 -9.61 -5.75 5.45
CA THR A 369 -9.63 -7.15 5.08
C THR A 369 -10.35 -8.06 6.06
N LYS A 370 -10.68 -7.53 7.24
CA LYS A 370 -11.27 -8.31 8.35
C LYS A 370 -10.36 -9.48 8.74
N GLY A 371 -9.05 -9.27 8.65
CA GLY A 371 -7.98 -10.20 9.05
C GLY A 371 -7.51 -11.18 7.98
N GLU A 372 -7.39 -10.78 6.71
CA GLU A 372 -6.86 -11.66 5.65
C GLU A 372 -5.39 -12.01 5.91
N SER A 373 -4.57 -11.07 6.36
CA SER A 373 -3.19 -11.28 6.84
C SER A 373 -3.08 -12.25 8.01
N LEU A 374 -4.10 -12.30 8.89
CA LEU A 374 -4.19 -13.36 9.90
C LEU A 374 -4.49 -14.72 9.26
N GLY A 375 -5.34 -14.77 8.22
CA GLY A 375 -5.57 -15.99 7.46
C GLY A 375 -4.30 -16.54 6.82
N ILE A 376 -3.44 -15.65 6.28
CA ILE A 376 -2.12 -16.01 5.74
C ILE A 376 -1.27 -16.65 6.83
N LEU A 377 -1.10 -15.98 7.97
CA LEU A 377 -0.32 -16.48 9.10
C LEU A 377 -0.85 -17.83 9.60
N LEU A 378 -2.16 -17.97 9.76
CA LEU A 378 -2.78 -19.18 10.28
C LEU A 378 -2.56 -20.39 9.36
N GLU A 379 -2.58 -20.22 8.04
CA GLU A 379 -2.24 -21.31 7.12
C GLU A 379 -0.76 -21.70 7.24
N LEU A 380 0.15 -20.72 7.28
CA LEU A 380 1.60 -20.98 7.40
C LEU A 380 1.92 -21.79 8.66
N VAL A 381 1.34 -21.40 9.80
CA VAL A 381 1.51 -22.11 11.09
C VAL A 381 0.71 -23.43 11.14
N GLY A 382 -0.36 -23.52 10.36
CA GLY A 382 -1.27 -24.64 10.33
C GLY A 382 -2.26 -24.65 11.49
N ALA A 383 -3.05 -23.58 11.61
CA ALA A 383 -4.04 -23.39 12.66
C ALA A 383 -5.39 -22.88 12.12
N GLU A 384 -6.46 -23.09 12.89
CA GLU A 384 -7.82 -22.65 12.55
C GLU A 384 -8.49 -21.83 13.67
N PRO A 385 -9.31 -20.81 13.34
CA PRO A 385 -9.97 -19.99 14.35
C PRO A 385 -11.14 -20.73 15.00
N ILE A 386 -11.12 -20.81 16.33
CA ILE A 386 -12.18 -21.41 17.14
C ILE A 386 -13.10 -20.33 17.70
N LYS A 387 -14.39 -20.48 17.41
CA LYS A 387 -15.43 -19.54 17.84
C LYS A 387 -16.22 -20.10 19.02
N GLU A 388 -16.51 -19.24 19.98
CA GLU A 388 -17.55 -19.53 20.98
C GLU A 388 -18.95 -19.24 20.44
N GLY A 389 -20.00 -19.57 21.22
CA GLY A 389 -21.39 -19.45 20.78
C GLY A 389 -21.86 -18.03 20.41
N THR A 390 -21.14 -16.99 20.81
CA THR A 390 -21.42 -15.59 20.44
C THR A 390 -20.82 -15.19 19.07
N GLY A 391 -20.01 -16.07 18.48
CA GLY A 391 -19.24 -15.82 17.27
C GLY A 391 -17.87 -15.18 17.50
N ARG A 392 -17.49 -14.89 18.76
CA ARG A 392 -16.14 -14.42 19.10
C ARG A 392 -15.12 -15.53 18.93
N ILE A 393 -13.96 -15.19 18.39
CA ILE A 393 -12.80 -16.06 18.30
C ILE A 393 -12.09 -16.03 19.66
N VAL A 394 -11.91 -17.21 20.23
CA VAL A 394 -11.34 -17.40 21.58
C VAL A 394 -10.03 -18.15 21.56
N ARG A 395 -9.67 -18.78 20.44
CA ARG A 395 -8.44 -19.54 20.25
C ARG A 395 -8.14 -19.77 18.77
N TYR A 396 -6.86 -19.89 18.44
CA TYR A 396 -6.40 -20.47 17.17
C TYR A 396 -5.88 -21.90 17.42
N GLU A 397 -6.59 -22.92 16.97
CA GLU A 397 -6.25 -24.32 17.26
C GLU A 397 -5.31 -24.90 16.21
N LEU A 398 -4.32 -25.69 16.63
CA LEU A 398 -3.42 -26.34 15.68
C LEU A 398 -4.15 -27.45 14.93
N MET A 399 -4.04 -27.44 13.60
CA MET A 399 -4.48 -28.55 12.75
C MET A 399 -3.48 -29.71 12.83
N SER A 400 -3.91 -30.94 12.55
CA SER A 400 -2.97 -32.04 12.33
C SER A 400 -2.16 -31.81 11.04
N LEU A 401 -0.91 -32.30 11.01
CA LEU A 401 -0.06 -32.20 9.82
C LEU A 401 -0.70 -32.86 8.58
N ASP A 402 -1.43 -33.96 8.76
CA ASP A 402 -2.17 -34.62 7.67
C ASP A 402 -3.25 -33.72 7.05
N LYS A 403 -3.93 -32.91 7.87
CA LYS A 403 -4.94 -31.94 7.40
C LYS A 403 -4.28 -30.72 6.78
N LEU A 404 -3.11 -30.32 7.28
CA LEU A 404 -2.34 -29.17 6.82
C LEU A 404 -1.74 -29.41 5.43
N GLY A 405 -1.14 -30.57 5.20
CA GLY A 405 -0.57 -30.96 3.91
C GLY A 405 0.81 -30.35 3.60
N HIS A 406 1.41 -29.60 4.52
CA HIS A 406 2.77 -29.09 4.46
C HIS A 406 3.38 -29.00 5.87
N PRO A 407 4.71 -28.85 6.03
CA PRO A 407 5.34 -28.55 7.32
C PRO A 407 4.80 -27.26 7.93
N ARG A 408 4.79 -27.12 9.25
CA ARG A 408 4.52 -25.81 9.88
C ARG A 408 5.67 -24.86 9.55
N ILE A 409 5.33 -23.78 8.87
CA ILE A 409 6.26 -22.74 8.45
C ILE A 409 6.44 -21.77 9.62
N ASP A 410 7.69 -21.42 9.96
CA ASP A 410 7.93 -20.41 10.99
C ASP A 410 7.54 -19.02 10.48
N VAL A 411 7.13 -18.13 11.37
CA VAL A 411 6.60 -16.82 11.00
C VAL A 411 7.26 -15.72 11.81
N LEU A 412 7.85 -14.74 11.12
CA LEU A 412 8.12 -13.43 11.71
C LEU A 412 6.88 -12.55 11.51
N ALA A 413 6.05 -12.42 12.55
CA ALA A 413 4.88 -11.55 12.51
C ALA A 413 5.30 -10.12 12.88
N ASN A 414 5.56 -9.28 11.88
CA ASN A 414 5.91 -7.89 12.09
C ASN A 414 4.64 -7.04 12.20
N LEU A 415 4.41 -6.47 13.37
CA LEU A 415 3.23 -5.68 13.71
C LEU A 415 3.52 -4.21 13.50
N SER A 416 2.63 -3.48 12.83
CA SER A 416 2.66 -2.02 12.93
C SER A 416 2.26 -1.58 14.34
N GLY A 417 2.73 -0.41 14.78
CA GLY A 417 2.34 0.14 16.09
C GLY A 417 0.82 0.30 16.26
N ILE A 418 0.10 0.59 15.17
CA ILE A 418 -1.37 0.64 15.14
C ILE A 418 -1.97 -0.74 15.41
N PHE A 419 -1.43 -1.79 14.77
CA PHE A 419 -1.91 -3.15 14.97
C PHE A 419 -1.68 -3.60 16.42
N ARG A 420 -0.45 -3.35 16.93
CA ARG A 420 -0.06 -3.57 18.34
C ARG A 420 -1.07 -2.98 19.31
N ASP A 421 -1.43 -1.71 19.13
CA ASP A 421 -2.29 -0.98 20.07
C ASP A 421 -3.77 -1.28 19.89
N THR A 422 -4.17 -1.77 18.72
CA THR A 422 -5.59 -2.03 18.39
C THR A 422 -6.01 -3.46 18.70
N PHE A 423 -5.13 -4.43 18.49
CA PHE A 423 -5.45 -5.86 18.45
C PHE A 423 -4.73 -6.68 19.51
N VAL A 424 -4.55 -6.13 20.71
CA VAL A 424 -3.89 -6.81 21.85
C VAL A 424 -4.50 -8.21 22.10
N ASN A 425 -5.83 -8.33 22.01
CA ASN A 425 -6.50 -9.62 22.16
C ASN A 425 -6.06 -10.65 21.12
N ILE A 426 -5.83 -10.24 19.86
CA ILE A 426 -5.35 -11.13 18.80
C ILE A 426 -3.88 -11.51 19.04
N ILE A 427 -3.05 -10.56 19.46
CA ILE A 427 -1.64 -10.79 19.78
C ILE A 427 -1.51 -11.85 20.88
N GLU A 428 -2.32 -11.78 21.94
CA GLU A 428 -2.33 -12.78 23.01
C GLU A 428 -2.81 -14.17 22.56
N LEU A 429 -3.67 -14.26 21.53
CA LEU A 429 -4.11 -15.52 20.94
C LEU A 429 -3.06 -16.11 19.99
N LEU A 430 -2.34 -15.27 19.26
CA LEU A 430 -1.23 -15.69 18.39
C LEU A 430 -0.02 -16.13 19.20
N ASP A 431 0.33 -15.44 20.28
CA ASP A 431 1.42 -15.82 21.18
C ASP A 431 1.19 -17.22 21.78
N ASP A 432 -0.05 -17.50 22.20
CA ASP A 432 -0.47 -18.83 22.63
C ASP A 432 -0.35 -19.90 21.55
N LEU A 433 -0.71 -19.54 20.31
CA LEU A 433 -0.57 -20.43 19.16
C LEU A 433 0.91 -20.75 18.90
N PHE A 434 1.79 -19.75 18.87
CA PHE A 434 3.22 -19.96 18.65
C PHE A 434 3.87 -20.76 19.77
N GLN A 435 3.50 -20.52 21.02
CA GLN A 435 3.95 -21.34 22.14
C GLN A 435 3.57 -22.81 21.95
N ARG A 436 2.30 -23.10 21.59
CA ARG A 436 1.85 -24.47 21.35
C ARG A 436 2.50 -25.10 20.13
N ALA A 437 2.72 -24.35 19.05
CA ALA A 437 3.41 -24.84 17.86
C ALA A 437 4.89 -25.15 18.15
N ALA A 438 5.54 -24.32 18.96
CA ALA A 438 6.91 -24.49 19.40
C ALA A 438 7.10 -25.69 20.35
N GLU A 439 6.07 -26.09 21.09
CA GLU A 439 6.12 -27.22 22.04
C GLU A 439 5.43 -28.49 21.52
N ALA A 440 4.92 -28.47 20.29
CA ALA A 440 4.29 -29.64 19.68
C ALA A 440 5.30 -30.79 19.54
N GLU A 441 4.84 -32.02 19.79
CA GLU A 441 5.63 -33.25 19.61
C GLU A 441 5.73 -33.63 18.12
N GLU A 442 6.39 -32.77 17.33
CA GLU A 442 6.58 -32.91 15.89
C GLU A 442 8.08 -32.83 15.55
N THR A 443 8.51 -33.47 14.45
CA THR A 443 9.94 -33.42 14.08
C THR A 443 10.32 -32.04 13.51
N PRO A 444 11.58 -31.58 13.68
CA PRO A 444 12.04 -30.30 13.13
C PRO A 444 11.84 -30.11 11.62
N GLU A 445 11.78 -31.20 10.84
CA GLU A 445 11.53 -31.18 9.39
C GLU A 445 10.06 -30.94 9.04
N ASN A 446 9.15 -31.25 9.97
CA ASN A 446 7.71 -31.05 9.80
C ASN A 446 7.20 -29.80 10.55
N ASN A 447 8.05 -29.18 11.37
CA ASN A 447 7.70 -28.01 12.15
C ASN A 447 8.93 -27.10 12.34
N PHE A 448 9.04 -26.10 11.47
CA PHE A 448 10.14 -25.13 11.50
C PHE A 448 10.07 -24.19 12.70
N ILE A 449 8.87 -23.94 13.25
CA ILE A 449 8.70 -23.18 14.51
C ILE A 449 9.39 -23.92 15.66
N HIS A 450 9.15 -25.23 15.78
CA HIS A 450 9.78 -26.10 16.78
C HIS A 450 11.30 -26.17 16.56
N LYS A 451 11.75 -26.36 15.31
CA LYS A 451 13.17 -26.37 14.93
C LYS A 451 13.90 -25.12 15.45
N HIS A 452 13.38 -23.93 15.15
CA HIS A 452 14.02 -22.67 15.54
C HIS A 452 13.89 -22.39 17.03
N TYR A 453 12.76 -22.75 17.65
CA TYR A 453 12.58 -22.66 19.09
C TYR A 453 13.63 -23.49 19.86
N LEU A 454 13.88 -24.74 19.45
CA LEU A 454 14.90 -25.58 20.07
C LEU A 454 16.30 -24.97 19.96
N ALA A 455 16.65 -24.42 18.79
CA ALA A 455 17.95 -23.78 18.57
C ALA A 455 18.17 -22.55 19.50
N LEU A 456 17.13 -21.76 19.71
CA LEU A 456 17.16 -20.61 20.63
C LEU A 456 17.17 -21.06 22.11
N LYS A 457 16.42 -22.11 22.44
CA LYS A 457 16.35 -22.66 23.80
C LYS A 457 17.67 -23.30 24.24
N GLU A 458 18.38 -23.97 23.33
CA GLU A 458 19.71 -24.54 23.59
C GLU A 458 20.74 -23.45 23.95
N GLN A 459 20.58 -22.25 23.37
CA GLN A 459 21.39 -21.06 23.70
C GLN A 459 20.95 -20.39 25.02
N GLY A 460 19.91 -20.87 25.68
CA GLY A 460 19.38 -20.31 26.92
C GLY A 460 18.61 -18.99 26.73
N ILE A 461 18.14 -18.70 25.51
CA ILE A 461 17.38 -17.48 25.21
C ILE A 461 15.98 -17.57 25.84
N ASP A 462 15.62 -16.56 26.63
CA ASP A 462 14.29 -16.46 27.24
C ASP A 462 13.22 -16.08 26.19
N ASN A 463 12.01 -16.58 26.40
CA ASN A 463 10.88 -16.47 25.48
C ASN A 463 11.21 -16.84 24.02
N ALA A 464 11.95 -17.95 23.81
CA ALA A 464 12.40 -18.41 22.49
C ALA A 464 11.28 -18.66 21.46
N SER A 465 10.02 -18.76 21.88
CA SER A 465 8.83 -18.90 21.04
C SER A 465 8.28 -17.56 20.53
N ALA A 466 8.85 -16.41 20.94
CA ALA A 466 8.40 -15.09 20.49
C ALA A 466 8.49 -14.96 18.97
N ARG A 467 7.38 -14.56 18.34
CA ARG A 467 7.27 -14.34 16.88
C ARG A 467 6.61 -13.02 16.49
N LEU A 468 6.07 -12.30 17.46
CA LEU A 468 5.29 -11.07 17.28
C LEU A 468 6.16 -9.89 17.66
N PHE A 469 6.60 -9.11 16.66
CA PHE A 469 7.60 -8.05 16.80
C PHE A 469 7.07 -6.71 16.31
N SER A 470 7.36 -5.63 17.03
CA SER A 470 6.92 -4.27 16.68
C SER A 470 7.89 -3.22 17.22
N ASN A 471 7.49 -1.96 17.09
CA ASN A 471 8.13 -0.81 17.72
C ASN A 471 8.03 -0.88 19.26
N PRO A 472 8.88 -0.16 20.01
CA PRO A 472 8.69 0.08 21.44
C PRO A 472 7.26 0.55 21.76
N ALA A 473 6.78 0.26 22.97
CA ALA A 473 5.44 0.66 23.37
C ALA A 473 5.32 2.20 23.35
N GLY A 474 4.30 2.71 22.64
CA GLY A 474 4.10 4.16 22.47
C GLY A 474 4.80 4.76 21.24
N ASP A 475 5.69 4.00 20.59
CA ASP A 475 6.35 4.41 19.35
C ASP A 475 5.65 3.84 18.12
N PHE A 476 5.86 4.51 16.98
CA PHE A 476 5.33 4.16 15.67
C PHE A 476 6.40 4.36 14.59
N GLY A 477 6.23 3.69 13.45
CA GLY A 477 7.09 3.85 12.27
C GLY A 477 8.49 3.23 12.42
N SER A 478 9.15 3.00 11.28
CA SER A 478 10.47 2.38 11.23
C SER A 478 11.63 3.35 11.23
N LEU A 479 11.39 4.68 11.17
CA LEU A 479 12.38 5.74 10.88
C LEU A 479 13.16 5.60 9.58
N VAL A 480 13.01 4.49 8.84
CA VAL A 480 13.63 4.34 7.52
C VAL A 480 13.03 5.35 6.55
N ASN A 481 11.71 5.55 6.61
CA ASN A 481 11.02 6.59 5.85
C ASN A 481 11.56 7.98 6.18
N ASP A 482 11.75 8.31 7.46
CA ASP A 482 12.28 9.61 7.88
C ASP A 482 13.73 9.81 7.39
N GLN A 483 14.58 8.79 7.50
CA GLN A 483 15.95 8.85 6.95
C GLN A 483 15.96 9.06 5.43
N VAL A 484 15.07 8.40 4.69
CA VAL A 484 14.94 8.55 3.24
C VAL A 484 14.45 9.96 2.86
N VAL A 485 13.42 10.46 3.54
CA VAL A 485 12.87 11.80 3.32
C VAL A 485 13.94 12.86 3.57
N ASP A 486 14.68 12.76 4.68
CA ASP A 486 15.75 13.70 5.05
C ASP A 486 17.07 13.48 4.27
N SER A 487 17.15 12.44 3.42
CA SER A 487 18.40 11.97 2.79
C SER A 487 19.54 11.69 3.76
N ASN A 488 19.23 11.46 5.04
CA ASN A 488 20.20 11.28 6.12
C ASN A 488 20.54 9.80 6.31
N TRP A 489 21.23 9.23 5.32
CA TRP A 489 21.72 7.86 5.32
C TRP A 489 22.83 7.69 4.27
N GLU A 490 23.79 6.81 4.54
CA GLU A 490 24.92 6.54 3.65
C GLU A 490 24.77 5.24 2.85
N SER A 491 24.05 4.25 3.39
CA SER A 491 23.93 2.93 2.77
C SER A 491 22.65 2.20 3.17
N GLY A 492 22.23 1.22 2.36
CA GLY A 492 21.12 0.31 2.73
C GLY A 492 21.39 -0.46 4.03
N ASP A 493 22.66 -0.70 4.36
CA ASP A 493 23.06 -1.31 5.62
C ASP A 493 22.68 -0.49 6.85
N GLU A 494 22.69 0.84 6.72
CA GLU A 494 22.23 1.76 7.76
C GLU A 494 20.71 1.67 7.93
N LEU A 495 19.95 1.69 6.83
CA LEU A 495 18.49 1.55 6.84
C LEU A 495 18.07 0.20 7.47
N ALA A 496 18.78 -0.89 7.13
CA ALA A 496 18.58 -2.22 7.73
C ALA A 496 18.78 -2.21 9.25
N ASN A 497 19.84 -1.52 9.72
CA ASN A 497 20.13 -1.38 11.14
C ASN A 497 19.07 -0.53 11.87
N THR A 498 18.63 0.56 11.26
CA THR A 498 17.57 1.43 11.77
C THR A 498 16.28 0.63 11.95
N TRP A 499 15.86 -0.11 10.93
CA TRP A 499 14.69 -0.97 11.00
C TRP A 499 14.82 -2.03 12.10
N THR A 500 15.95 -2.74 12.15
CA THR A 500 16.18 -3.83 13.11
C THR A 500 16.12 -3.34 14.55
N LYS A 501 16.80 -2.23 14.86
CA LYS A 501 16.80 -1.65 16.21
C LYS A 501 15.38 -1.29 16.64
N ARG A 502 14.62 -0.64 15.77
CA ARG A 502 13.25 -0.22 16.07
C ARG A 502 12.25 -1.35 16.15
N ASN A 503 12.47 -2.49 15.50
CA ASN A 503 11.50 -3.59 15.46
C ASN A 503 11.88 -4.78 16.37
N SER A 504 12.90 -4.65 17.21
CA SER A 504 13.41 -5.72 18.08
C SER A 504 12.57 -6.02 19.32
N PHE A 505 11.35 -5.49 19.43
CA PHE A 505 10.51 -5.56 20.62
C PHE A 505 9.37 -6.56 20.45
N SER A 506 9.35 -7.57 21.31
CA SER A 506 8.34 -8.63 21.30
C SER A 506 7.07 -8.24 22.05
N TYR A 507 5.94 -8.77 21.58
CA TYR A 507 4.62 -8.62 22.17
C TYR A 507 3.91 -9.97 22.31
N GLY A 508 3.20 -10.16 23.41
CA GLY A 508 2.49 -11.40 23.72
C GLY A 508 1.91 -11.35 25.13
N ARG A 509 1.59 -12.52 25.70
CA ARG A 509 1.07 -12.60 27.08
C ARG A 509 2.13 -12.23 28.12
N LYS A 510 3.40 -12.53 27.84
CA LYS A 510 4.54 -12.28 28.72
C LYS A 510 5.33 -11.02 28.36
N ASP A 511 5.43 -10.71 27.07
CA ASP A 511 6.19 -9.57 26.57
C ASP A 511 5.25 -8.41 26.19
N LYS A 512 5.59 -7.20 26.62
CA LYS A 512 4.83 -5.96 26.32
C LYS A 512 5.77 -4.89 25.78
N GLY A 513 6.47 -5.22 24.70
CA GLY A 513 7.55 -4.41 24.16
C GLY A 513 8.89 -4.73 24.82
N GLN A 514 9.14 -6.01 25.14
CA GLN A 514 10.43 -6.45 25.65
C GLN A 514 11.40 -6.62 24.49
N ALA A 515 12.62 -6.07 24.59
CA ALA A 515 13.64 -6.27 23.57
C ALA A 515 14.05 -7.76 23.52
N ARG A 516 14.01 -8.36 22.33
CA ARG A 516 14.40 -9.75 22.03
C ARG A 516 15.27 -9.80 20.76
N PRO A 517 16.41 -9.11 20.70
CA PRO A 517 17.22 -9.00 19.49
C PRO A 517 17.75 -10.35 18.99
N GLU A 518 18.06 -11.30 19.87
CA GLU A 518 18.56 -12.63 19.52
C GLU A 518 17.49 -13.46 18.78
N VAL A 519 16.24 -13.38 19.24
CA VAL A 519 15.10 -14.05 18.59
C VAL A 519 14.81 -13.42 17.24
N LEU A 520 14.76 -12.07 17.17
CA LEU A 520 14.57 -11.37 15.89
C LEU A 520 15.69 -11.70 14.91
N GLN A 521 16.95 -11.70 15.34
CA GLN A 521 18.10 -12.00 14.49
C GLN A 521 18.01 -13.40 13.90
N GLN A 522 17.61 -14.40 14.69
CA GLN A 522 17.37 -15.76 14.20
C GLN A 522 16.26 -15.79 13.14
N LEU A 523 15.14 -15.11 13.38
CA LEU A 523 14.04 -15.04 12.42
C LEU A 523 14.41 -14.33 11.11
N LEU A 524 15.16 -13.23 11.20
CA LEU A 524 15.67 -12.52 10.03
C LEU A 524 16.61 -13.42 9.22
N LYS A 525 17.46 -14.19 9.90
CA LYS A 525 18.41 -15.11 9.27
C LYS A 525 17.71 -16.26 8.53
N THR A 526 16.59 -16.76 9.04
CA THR A 526 15.84 -17.88 8.46
C THR A 526 14.72 -17.44 7.52
N SER A 527 14.43 -16.14 7.42
CA SER A 527 13.39 -15.61 6.53
C SER A 527 13.74 -15.85 5.05
N ASP A 528 12.84 -16.53 4.35
CA ASP A 528 12.93 -16.82 2.91
C ASP A 528 12.04 -15.90 2.07
N ARG A 529 10.92 -15.50 2.64
CA ARG A 529 9.88 -14.70 1.97
C ARG A 529 9.32 -13.66 2.92
N ILE A 530 8.86 -12.56 2.35
CA ILE A 530 8.04 -11.55 3.03
C ILE A 530 6.71 -11.43 2.30
N VAL A 531 5.62 -11.31 3.03
CA VAL A 531 4.29 -11.04 2.45
C VAL A 531 3.61 -9.87 3.14
N GLN A 532 3.05 -8.99 2.31
CA GLN A 532 2.18 -7.90 2.74
C GLN A 532 0.97 -7.75 1.81
N GLU A 533 -0.14 -7.27 2.35
CA GLU A 533 -1.32 -6.92 1.56
C GLU A 533 -1.29 -5.42 1.19
N ILE A 534 -1.82 -5.11 0.01
CA ILE A 534 -2.18 -3.76 -0.41
C ILE A 534 -3.71 -3.69 -0.38
N ASP A 535 -4.23 -2.82 0.47
CA ASP A 535 -5.63 -2.85 0.85
C ASP A 535 -6.56 -1.99 0.00
N SER A 536 -6.00 -1.07 -0.80
CA SER A 536 -6.77 -0.13 -1.62
C SER A 536 -5.98 0.42 -2.80
N VAL A 537 -6.67 1.01 -3.78
CA VAL A 537 -6.07 1.58 -5.00
C VAL A 537 -5.29 2.85 -4.68
N GLU A 538 -5.75 3.63 -3.70
CA GLU A 538 -5.17 4.92 -3.34
C GLU A 538 -3.85 4.79 -2.58
N TYR A 539 -3.62 3.64 -1.91
CA TYR A 539 -2.45 3.38 -1.08
C TYR A 539 -1.64 2.17 -1.60
N GLY A 540 -1.03 2.34 -2.77
CA GLY A 540 -0.07 1.40 -3.34
C GLY A 540 1.36 1.60 -2.86
N LEU A 541 2.28 0.79 -3.39
CA LEU A 541 3.70 0.78 -3.04
C LEU A 541 4.39 2.13 -3.27
N THR A 542 3.89 2.90 -4.23
CA THR A 542 4.47 4.19 -4.64
C THR A 542 3.74 5.40 -4.07
N ASP A 543 2.59 5.19 -3.40
CA ASP A 543 1.75 6.27 -2.88
C ASP A 543 2.11 6.65 -1.44
N ILE A 544 2.52 5.67 -0.63
CA ILE A 544 2.81 5.88 0.80
C ILE A 544 4.19 5.34 1.16
N GLN A 545 4.84 6.00 2.11
CA GLN A 545 6.23 5.73 2.49
C GLN A 545 6.40 4.49 3.36
N GLU A 546 5.32 4.07 4.01
CA GLU A 546 5.35 3.04 5.03
C GLU A 546 5.72 1.68 4.42
N TYR A 547 5.41 1.40 3.14
CA TYR A 547 5.77 0.15 2.48
C TYR A 547 7.28 -0.02 2.32
N TYR A 548 7.99 0.95 1.73
CA TYR A 548 9.45 0.85 1.62
C TYR A 548 10.11 0.97 3.00
N GLY A 549 9.57 1.83 3.87
CA GLY A 549 10.10 2.04 5.22
C GLY A 549 10.06 0.79 6.09
N ASN A 550 9.01 -0.03 5.99
CA ASN A 550 8.84 -1.21 6.83
C ASN A 550 9.15 -2.51 6.10
N THR A 551 8.51 -2.78 4.96
CA THR A 551 8.72 -4.04 4.22
C THR A 551 10.05 -4.03 3.48
N GLY A 552 10.41 -2.91 2.86
CA GLY A 552 11.75 -2.71 2.33
C GLY A 552 12.83 -2.76 3.43
N GLY A 553 12.61 -2.06 4.54
CA GLY A 553 13.53 -2.10 5.70
C GLY A 553 13.71 -3.51 6.28
N LEU A 554 12.63 -4.27 6.42
CA LEU A 554 12.64 -5.68 6.84
C LEU A 554 13.40 -6.55 5.84
N LYS A 555 13.15 -6.37 4.53
CA LYS A 555 13.85 -7.08 3.46
C LYS A 555 15.35 -6.90 3.60
N LEU A 556 15.83 -5.65 3.67
CA LEU A 556 17.26 -5.39 3.87
C LEU A 556 17.80 -6.02 5.16
N ALA A 557 17.06 -5.93 6.26
CA ALA A 557 17.46 -6.52 7.54
C ALA A 557 17.59 -8.05 7.44
N ALA A 558 16.67 -8.72 6.75
CA ALA A 558 16.70 -10.16 6.52
C ALA A 558 17.85 -10.55 5.59
N GLU A 559 18.08 -9.81 4.50
CA GLU A 559 19.18 -10.06 3.56
C GLU A 559 20.55 -9.89 4.23
N LYS A 560 20.69 -8.84 5.04
CA LYS A 560 21.90 -8.60 5.82
C LYS A 560 22.16 -9.70 6.85
N SER A 561 21.13 -10.18 7.53
CA SER A 561 21.26 -11.21 8.56
C SER A 561 21.53 -12.59 7.97
N SER A 562 20.92 -12.90 6.82
CA SER A 562 20.98 -14.21 6.18
C SER A 562 22.11 -14.35 5.15
N GLY A 563 22.55 -13.24 4.55
CA GLY A 563 23.52 -13.23 3.45
C GLY A 563 22.97 -13.69 2.10
N LYS A 564 21.64 -13.86 1.97
CA LYS A 564 20.94 -14.25 0.73
C LYS A 564 19.91 -13.20 0.35
N GLU A 565 19.50 -13.16 -0.92
CA GLU A 565 18.38 -12.33 -1.37
C GLU A 565 17.07 -12.87 -0.77
N VAL A 566 16.21 -11.97 -0.30
CA VAL A 566 14.91 -12.29 0.28
C VAL A 566 13.83 -11.69 -0.61
N GLU A 567 12.91 -12.52 -1.08
CA GLU A 567 11.83 -12.07 -1.96
C GLU A 567 10.66 -11.52 -1.13
N ALA A 568 10.16 -10.35 -1.52
CA ALA A 568 8.95 -9.76 -0.95
C ALA A 568 7.82 -9.84 -1.97
N SER A 569 6.67 -10.35 -1.55
CA SER A 569 5.47 -10.46 -2.38
C SER A 569 4.33 -9.65 -1.79
N PHE A 570 3.53 -9.05 -2.68
CA PHE A 570 2.38 -8.22 -2.31
C PHE A 570 1.10 -8.77 -2.92
N VAL A 571 -0.01 -8.68 -2.18
CA VAL A 571 -1.33 -9.08 -2.65
C VAL A 571 -2.25 -7.87 -2.69
N GLU A 572 -2.82 -7.58 -3.86
CA GLU A 572 -3.76 -6.48 -4.06
C GLU A 572 -5.19 -6.90 -3.62
N SER A 573 -5.41 -6.87 -2.31
CA SER A 573 -6.59 -7.46 -1.67
C SER A 573 -7.88 -6.62 -1.84
N PHE A 574 -7.81 -5.44 -2.46
CA PHE A 574 -8.99 -4.71 -2.94
C PHE A 574 -9.64 -5.36 -4.18
N SER A 575 -8.99 -6.36 -4.77
CA SER A 575 -9.49 -7.13 -5.89
C SER A 575 -9.86 -8.57 -5.50
N LYS A 576 -10.48 -9.31 -6.42
CA LYS A 576 -10.71 -10.75 -6.24
C LYS A 576 -9.42 -11.57 -6.37
N ASP A 577 -8.40 -11.03 -7.03
CA ASP A 577 -7.12 -11.69 -7.24
C ASP A 577 -6.40 -11.86 -5.90
N THR A 578 -5.96 -13.08 -5.62
CA THR A 578 -5.19 -13.46 -4.43
C THR A 578 -3.76 -13.84 -4.80
N THR A 579 -3.33 -13.54 -6.02
CA THR A 579 -2.00 -13.89 -6.52
C THR A 579 -0.94 -12.98 -5.90
N PRO A 580 0.04 -13.52 -5.15
CA PRO A 580 1.18 -12.76 -4.68
C PRO A 580 2.03 -12.29 -5.86
N ARG A 581 2.24 -10.98 -5.98
CA ARG A 581 3.12 -10.38 -6.99
C ARG A 581 4.44 -10.01 -6.35
N LYS A 582 5.55 -10.39 -6.98
CA LYS A 582 6.89 -10.01 -6.51
C LYS A 582 7.05 -8.49 -6.51
N LEU A 583 7.77 -7.97 -5.52
CA LEU A 583 7.94 -6.54 -5.28
C LEU A 583 8.42 -5.78 -6.52
N LYS A 584 9.50 -6.25 -7.17
CA LYS A 584 10.08 -5.55 -8.33
C LYS A 584 9.12 -5.54 -9.52
N ASP A 585 8.36 -6.62 -9.73
CA ASP A 585 7.39 -6.71 -10.82
C ASP A 585 6.18 -5.79 -10.56
N LEU A 586 5.71 -5.74 -9.32
CA LEU A 586 4.63 -4.84 -8.93
C LEU A 586 5.04 -3.36 -8.99
N LEU A 587 6.27 -3.02 -8.60
CA LEU A 587 6.81 -1.67 -8.73
C LEU A 587 6.82 -1.20 -10.18
N ARG A 588 7.29 -2.04 -11.13
CA ARG A 588 7.24 -1.70 -12.56
C ARG A 588 5.81 -1.44 -13.02
N MET A 589 4.86 -2.31 -12.64
CA MET A 589 3.44 -2.10 -12.96
C MET A 589 2.92 -0.78 -12.39
N GLU A 590 3.23 -0.45 -11.14
CA GLU A 590 2.81 0.81 -10.53
C GLU A 590 3.42 2.02 -11.23
N TYR A 591 4.72 2.01 -11.54
CA TYR A 591 5.34 3.12 -12.27
C TYR A 591 4.74 3.29 -13.67
N ARG A 592 4.51 2.22 -14.43
CA ARG A 592 3.84 2.30 -15.75
C ARG A 592 2.41 2.84 -15.66
N THR A 593 1.69 2.52 -14.59
CA THR A 593 0.27 2.88 -14.47
C THR A 593 0.00 4.20 -13.75
N LYS A 594 0.99 4.71 -13.00
CA LYS A 594 0.92 5.97 -12.24
C LYS A 594 2.01 6.94 -12.69
N LEU A 595 3.18 6.95 -12.04
CA LEU A 595 4.22 7.98 -12.20
C LEU A 595 4.61 8.23 -13.66
N LEU A 596 4.66 7.21 -14.51
CA LEU A 596 5.07 7.34 -15.92
C LEU A 596 3.89 7.38 -16.90
N ASN A 597 2.67 7.26 -16.38
CA ASN A 597 1.46 7.33 -17.18
C ASN A 597 1.13 8.80 -17.46
N PRO A 598 1.09 9.24 -18.74
CA PRO A 598 0.77 10.62 -19.09
C PRO A 598 -0.58 11.09 -18.53
N LYS A 599 -1.59 10.21 -18.47
CA LYS A 599 -2.90 10.56 -17.90
C LYS A 599 -2.81 10.92 -16.43
N TRP A 600 -2.02 10.18 -15.66
CA TRP A 600 -1.82 10.46 -14.24
C TRP A 600 -0.96 11.71 -14.04
N ALA A 601 0.12 11.84 -14.82
CA ALA A 601 1.03 12.98 -14.79
C ALA A 601 0.28 14.31 -15.03
N GLU A 602 -0.52 14.37 -16.10
CA GLU A 602 -1.35 15.54 -16.45
C GLU A 602 -2.40 15.80 -15.36
N ALA A 603 -3.14 14.77 -14.97
CA ALA A 603 -4.20 14.89 -13.97
C ALA A 603 -3.68 15.40 -12.62
N MET A 604 -2.51 14.96 -12.17
CA MET A 604 -1.88 15.48 -10.94
C MET A 604 -1.36 16.89 -11.14
N ALA A 605 -0.64 17.17 -12.22
CA ALA A 605 -0.13 18.53 -12.47
C ALA A 605 -1.27 19.57 -12.54
N ASP A 606 -2.47 19.18 -12.99
CA ASP A 606 -3.67 20.03 -13.01
C ASP A 606 -4.26 20.33 -11.62
N GLN A 607 -3.85 19.63 -10.57
CA GLN A 607 -4.32 19.85 -9.18
C GLN A 607 -3.49 20.91 -8.43
N GLY A 608 -2.60 21.62 -9.14
CA GLY A 608 -1.77 22.68 -8.56
C GLY A 608 -0.83 22.14 -7.47
N SER A 609 -0.71 22.88 -6.37
CA SER A 609 0.28 22.60 -5.31
C SER A 609 0.17 21.19 -4.71
N GLY A 610 -1.07 20.69 -4.52
CA GLY A 610 -1.30 19.35 -3.99
C GLY A 610 -0.85 18.26 -4.95
N GLY A 611 -1.10 18.42 -6.25
CA GLY A 611 -0.66 17.44 -7.24
C GLY A 611 0.85 17.45 -7.50
N ALA A 612 1.48 18.62 -7.47
CA ALA A 612 2.94 18.73 -7.48
C ALA A 612 3.57 18.05 -6.25
N TYR A 613 2.96 18.20 -5.07
CA TYR A 613 3.36 17.45 -3.87
C TYR A 613 3.22 15.94 -4.06
N GLU A 614 2.09 15.46 -4.61
CA GLU A 614 1.92 14.01 -4.86
C GLU A 614 3.02 13.46 -5.78
N ILE A 615 3.38 14.16 -6.88
CA ILE A 615 4.48 13.77 -7.78
C ILE A 615 5.82 13.73 -7.03
N SER A 616 6.11 14.75 -6.22
CA SER A 616 7.29 14.81 -5.35
C SER A 616 7.37 13.62 -4.39
N GLN A 617 6.24 13.19 -3.81
CA GLN A 617 6.21 12.01 -2.96
C GLN A 617 6.50 10.72 -3.72
N ARG A 618 6.04 10.55 -4.98
CA ARG A 618 6.36 9.37 -5.80
C ARG A 618 7.84 9.32 -6.17
N MET A 619 8.45 10.48 -6.44
CA MET A 619 9.90 10.57 -6.64
C MET A 619 10.66 10.18 -5.37
N THR A 620 10.17 10.56 -4.20
CA THR A 620 10.78 10.17 -2.91
C THR A 620 10.61 8.67 -2.65
N ALA A 621 9.44 8.09 -2.95
CA ALA A 621 9.21 6.65 -2.86
C ALA A 621 10.13 5.86 -3.80
N LEU A 622 10.43 6.39 -4.99
CA LEU A 622 11.39 5.79 -5.92
C LEU A 622 12.79 5.69 -5.29
N ILE A 623 13.26 6.72 -4.57
CA ILE A 623 14.51 6.66 -3.79
C ILE A 623 14.42 5.68 -2.62
N GLY A 624 13.28 5.65 -1.92
CA GLY A 624 13.02 4.69 -0.86
C GLY A 624 13.18 3.25 -1.34
N TRP A 625 12.53 2.89 -2.44
CA TRP A 625 12.65 1.54 -3.04
C TRP A 625 14.03 1.27 -3.65
N GLY A 626 14.72 2.29 -4.18
CA GLY A 626 16.13 2.20 -4.54
C GLY A 626 16.99 1.77 -3.35
N GLY A 627 16.84 2.47 -2.21
CA GLY A 627 17.57 2.20 -0.98
C GLY A 627 17.21 0.89 -0.28
N THR A 628 15.93 0.49 -0.29
CA THR A 628 15.43 -0.65 0.50
C THR A 628 15.17 -1.94 -0.28
N ALA A 629 15.11 -1.88 -1.61
CA ALA A 629 14.87 -3.06 -2.45
C ALA A 629 15.86 -3.19 -3.61
N ASN A 630 16.85 -2.30 -3.67
CA ASN A 630 17.80 -2.21 -4.77
C ASN A 630 17.10 -2.11 -6.13
N PHE A 631 16.07 -1.25 -6.22
CA PHE A 631 15.34 -1.01 -7.45
C PHE A 631 16.13 -0.04 -8.35
N GLN A 632 16.81 -0.60 -9.36
CA GLN A 632 17.75 0.09 -10.26
C GLN A 632 17.32 -0.02 -11.73
N ASP A 633 16.01 0.07 -11.98
CA ASP A 633 15.49 0.04 -13.35
C ASP A 633 15.61 1.46 -13.96
N ASP A 634 16.74 1.74 -14.63
CA ASP A 634 17.10 3.08 -15.16
C ASP A 634 15.98 3.74 -15.98
N TRP A 635 15.25 2.94 -16.78
CA TRP A 635 14.17 3.43 -17.63
C TRP A 635 13.05 4.14 -16.85
N VAL A 636 12.84 3.80 -15.57
CA VAL A 636 11.87 4.47 -14.70
C VAL A 636 12.35 5.88 -14.37
N TYR A 637 13.61 6.01 -13.97
CA TYR A 637 14.22 7.29 -13.63
C TYR A 637 14.34 8.19 -14.85
N ASP A 638 14.77 7.64 -15.99
CA ASP A 638 14.87 8.38 -17.25
C ASP A 638 13.52 8.95 -17.66
N GLN A 639 12.47 8.13 -17.70
CA GLN A 639 11.14 8.61 -18.11
C GLN A 639 10.55 9.60 -17.10
N ALA A 640 10.83 9.45 -15.80
CA ALA A 640 10.41 10.42 -14.80
C ALA A 640 11.13 11.76 -14.97
N ALA A 641 12.45 11.75 -15.20
CA ALA A 641 13.23 12.96 -15.46
C ALA A 641 12.75 13.65 -16.75
N ASP A 642 12.59 12.89 -17.83
CA ASP A 642 12.12 13.40 -19.11
C ASP A 642 10.73 14.05 -18.99
N THR A 643 9.82 13.43 -18.22
CA THR A 643 8.43 13.90 -18.08
C THR A 643 8.28 15.09 -17.15
N TYR A 644 8.92 15.08 -15.97
CA TYR A 644 8.63 16.06 -14.92
C TYR A 644 9.67 17.18 -14.80
N MET A 645 10.85 17.03 -15.40
CA MET A 645 11.97 17.95 -15.22
C MET A 645 12.45 18.53 -16.54
N LEU A 646 12.59 17.70 -17.57
CA LEU A 646 13.17 18.12 -18.86
C LEU A 646 12.12 18.56 -19.89
N ASP A 647 10.86 18.15 -19.72
CA ASP A 647 9.74 18.77 -20.40
C ASP A 647 9.51 20.17 -19.81
N ALA A 648 9.80 21.20 -20.61
CA ALA A 648 9.79 22.58 -20.16
C ALA A 648 8.39 23.07 -19.73
N GLU A 649 7.32 22.54 -20.31
CA GLU A 649 5.96 22.93 -19.95
C GLU A 649 5.56 22.31 -18.61
N MET A 650 5.81 21.01 -18.43
CA MET A 650 5.56 20.30 -17.18
C MET A 650 6.42 20.85 -16.04
N ALA A 651 7.72 21.02 -16.26
CA ALA A 651 8.64 21.55 -15.25
C ALA A 651 8.19 22.93 -14.77
N LYS A 652 7.88 23.85 -15.70
CA LYS A 652 7.37 25.17 -15.37
C LYS A 652 6.05 25.10 -14.59
N LYS A 653 5.13 24.24 -15.02
CA LYS A 653 3.83 24.06 -14.36
C LYS A 653 3.98 23.59 -12.92
N LEU A 654 4.87 22.62 -12.67
CA LEU A 654 5.15 22.11 -11.33
C LEU A 654 5.86 23.14 -10.46
N GLN A 655 6.86 23.83 -11.01
CA GLN A 655 7.58 24.91 -10.32
C GLN A 655 6.63 26.04 -9.92
N ASP A 656 5.84 26.57 -10.87
CA ASP A 656 4.87 27.64 -10.63
C ASP A 656 3.79 27.21 -9.60
N ALA A 657 3.43 25.92 -9.56
CA ALA A 657 2.43 25.38 -8.63
C ALA A 657 2.97 25.14 -7.21
N ASN A 658 4.20 24.63 -7.08
CA ASN A 658 4.86 24.34 -5.82
C ASN A 658 6.40 24.26 -5.99
N PRO A 659 7.13 25.37 -5.76
CA PRO A 659 8.58 25.41 -5.93
C PRO A 659 9.33 24.44 -5.01
N GLU A 660 8.87 24.23 -3.77
CA GLU A 660 9.49 23.29 -2.82
C GLU A 660 9.36 21.84 -3.30
N ALA A 661 8.17 21.46 -3.80
CA ALA A 661 7.94 20.13 -4.36
C ALA A 661 8.76 19.93 -5.64
N PHE A 662 8.83 20.92 -6.51
CA PHE A 662 9.64 20.85 -7.72
C PHE A 662 11.14 20.71 -7.41
N ARG A 663 11.66 21.48 -6.46
CA ARG A 663 13.04 21.31 -5.97
C ARG A 663 13.27 19.88 -5.48
N ASN A 664 12.34 19.33 -4.70
CA ASN A 664 12.47 17.96 -4.20
C ASN A 664 12.48 16.94 -5.36
N ILE A 665 11.59 17.07 -6.35
CA ILE A 665 11.56 16.22 -7.55
C ILE A 665 12.93 16.15 -8.22
N VAL A 666 13.54 17.31 -8.50
CA VAL A 666 14.86 17.39 -9.14
C VAL A 666 15.95 16.86 -8.21
N GLY A 667 15.90 17.23 -6.92
CA GLY A 667 16.86 16.77 -5.90
C GLY A 667 16.87 15.26 -5.72
N ARG A 668 15.71 14.59 -5.73
CA ARG A 668 15.61 13.13 -5.69
C ARG A 668 16.25 12.47 -6.90
N ALA A 669 16.11 13.05 -8.11
CA ALA A 669 16.75 12.51 -9.31
C ALA A 669 18.28 12.60 -9.24
N ILE A 670 18.82 13.73 -8.79
CA ILE A 670 20.26 13.90 -8.56
C ILE A 670 20.77 12.93 -7.48
N GLU A 671 19.99 12.75 -6.41
CA GLU A 671 20.30 11.78 -5.34
C GLU A 671 20.31 10.34 -5.86
N ALA A 672 19.36 9.95 -6.71
CA ALA A 672 19.33 8.62 -7.32
C ALA A 672 20.64 8.31 -8.04
N HIS A 673 21.12 9.25 -8.84
CA HIS A 673 22.40 9.13 -9.54
C HIS A 673 23.57 9.09 -8.56
N GLY A 674 23.62 10.02 -7.59
CA GLY A 674 24.69 10.08 -6.59
C GLY A 674 24.81 8.82 -5.71
N ARG A 675 23.71 8.07 -5.54
CA ARG A 675 23.66 6.80 -4.80
C ARG A 675 23.83 5.56 -5.69
N GLY A 676 23.95 5.72 -7.00
CA GLY A 676 24.10 4.62 -7.96
C GLY A 676 22.82 3.82 -8.21
N PHE A 677 21.64 4.41 -7.98
CA PHE A 677 20.35 3.79 -8.33
C PHE A 677 19.93 4.07 -9.76
N TRP A 678 20.49 5.12 -10.35
CA TRP A 678 20.21 5.57 -11.70
C TRP A 678 21.49 5.94 -12.43
N ASP A 679 21.79 5.24 -13.52
CA ASP A 679 22.85 5.62 -14.45
C ASP A 679 22.28 6.49 -15.57
N THR A 680 22.88 7.66 -15.80
CA THR A 680 22.44 8.60 -16.83
C THR A 680 23.62 9.39 -17.38
N ASP A 681 23.45 9.99 -18.55
CA ASP A 681 24.52 10.75 -19.20
C ASP A 681 24.81 12.09 -18.51
N ASP A 682 26.05 12.57 -18.66
CA ASP A 682 26.51 13.82 -18.05
C ASP A 682 25.71 15.05 -18.51
N GLU A 683 25.17 15.03 -19.73
CA GLU A 683 24.37 16.14 -20.27
C GLU A 683 23.04 16.26 -19.53
N LYS A 684 22.35 15.13 -19.31
CA LYS A 684 21.11 15.07 -18.55
C LYS A 684 21.35 15.50 -17.11
N LEU A 685 22.41 14.98 -16.48
CA LEU A 685 22.75 15.31 -15.10
C LEU A 685 23.06 16.80 -14.91
N GLU A 686 23.76 17.43 -15.85
CA GLU A 686 24.06 18.87 -15.74
C GLU A 686 22.81 19.73 -15.86
N LYS A 687 21.88 19.38 -16.76
CA LYS A 687 20.57 20.07 -16.84
C LYS A 687 19.77 19.96 -15.54
N LEU A 688 19.80 18.79 -14.89
CA LEU A 688 19.15 18.63 -13.60
C LEU A 688 19.79 19.50 -12.51
N ARG A 689 21.11 19.64 -12.49
CA ARG A 689 21.81 20.54 -11.56
C ARG A 689 21.45 22.01 -11.79
N GLU A 690 21.37 22.43 -13.04
CA GLU A 690 20.93 23.78 -13.40
C GLU A 690 19.49 24.04 -12.92
N LEU A 691 18.57 23.10 -13.15
CA LEU A 691 17.18 23.20 -12.66
C LEU A 691 17.10 23.24 -11.14
N TYR A 692 17.90 22.44 -10.43
CA TYR A 692 17.96 22.44 -8.98
C TYR A 692 18.44 23.79 -8.43
N GLN A 693 19.53 24.34 -9.00
CA GLN A 693 20.04 25.65 -8.61
C GLN A 693 19.02 26.75 -8.87
N SER A 694 18.35 26.72 -10.03
CA SER A 694 17.30 27.68 -10.36
C SER A 694 16.13 27.63 -9.38
N ALA A 695 15.70 26.44 -8.95
CA ALA A 695 14.62 26.29 -7.98
C ALA A 695 15.04 26.78 -6.57
N GLU A 696 16.29 26.55 -6.18
CA GLU A 696 16.86 27.06 -4.93
C GLU A 696 16.98 28.59 -4.91
N ASP A 697 17.48 29.20 -5.98
CA ASP A 697 17.63 30.65 -6.09
C ASP A 697 16.28 31.36 -5.94
N GLU A 698 15.21 30.79 -6.51
CA GLU A 698 13.84 31.29 -6.37
C GLU A 698 13.33 31.18 -4.92
N LEU A 699 13.55 30.05 -4.26
CA LEU A 699 13.09 29.81 -2.88
C LEU A 699 13.82 30.68 -1.86
N GLU A 700 15.14 30.84 -2.01
CA GLU A 700 15.98 31.66 -1.13
C GLU A 700 15.87 33.17 -1.46
N GLY A 701 15.16 33.54 -2.52
CA GLY A 701 14.95 34.93 -2.93
C GLY A 701 16.20 35.60 -3.48
N VAL A 702 17.17 34.83 -3.98
CA VAL A 702 18.38 35.33 -4.63
C VAL A 702 18.00 35.77 -6.04
N THR A 703 17.77 37.07 -6.21
CA THR A 703 17.57 37.66 -7.53
C THR A 703 18.93 37.98 -8.15
N LEU A 704 19.25 37.33 -9.28
CA LEU A 704 20.44 37.62 -10.10
C LEU A 704 20.36 39.00 -10.77
#